data_AF-A0A261CSA3-F1
#
_entry.id   AF-A0A261CSA3-F1
#
_cell.length_a   1.000
_cell.length_b   1.000
_cell.length_c   1.000
_cell.angle_alpha   90.00
_cell.angle_beta   90.00
_cell.angle_gamma   90.00
#
_symmetry.space_group_name_H-M   'P 1'
#
loop_
_entity.id
_entity.type
_entity.pdbx_description
1 polymer ?
#
loop_
_entity_poly.entity_id
_entity_poly.type
_entity_poly.pdbx_seq_one_letter_code
_entity_poly.pdbx_strand_id
1 'polypeptide(L)'
;MYIVWQNWEDVGFERLINNPSLQDAVSEMQPNKSGLVLILNKHALNMTFNWLCNTKNIPGVHENAYIVTLDQEASFALKKSWPEIKQINIVVPGLKDPFNYGDGYYQLFYLFRANLARAILHYDRSFWMIQQDTFWNDNLLNINTEKENNVDILFDRASDKGPLVAGGYYHARPTSNSKSYFAKLAKDISWWYAPDNAYMTSLCEVSGLANLITNWQWLQGTSSGIPPKFIQFDGETKLGGKLAKMRTIGFYFLTDGDDQSTCNITSVENTKSILESKKSQWDKVASSSHKQFKMYQDIVDTFYSTRIGAAMRQSLILLGVALAFLTFVESGVLRNHEFEKWTSANGNENAPPPPKYKMLRYAKKAVNEPENRKMSCFFCTFAVDGVQALIAQNSTDDEVAAFLVNLCDLFDVEQPHVCKNIIYAFKDEVVFVLERSVFTPEEICGAFIANCGHSDKPLTHMWNITIPGGKPPIRPWPKIPDNKPTFKVLHLSDIHIDHQYVVGTEAYCQLDSALGTYAMCCRDYSQDSAGNPTNLKDKPIYVPAGPWGMPYLCDLPYQTFDSAMKHISKTFKDLDYIIITGDFEAHDSWDYTEDLTRENMNNMTNVFLEYFPNVPVYVSIGNHEGVPQDAMAPHTMPEYDQRGPQWLYKIMSDMWSHWIPKEALDTVQYRASYAVYPKPGLKLISLNTIYCSEFNFYLYVNEVDPDATLEWLIEELVDSEKKGELVHIISHIPPGDNYCLKGWSWNFFEIVKRFENTIAQMFYGHTHYDQFMVYYDMDDPKRRPFHFNWISPSLTTYDFLNPAFRIYEIDGGYQGATYTVKSAQTYFANVTEANMKNKEPEWVLSYDTAEHYQMTDFSPQSWSDLSDKLWTNTTMFRDYVRHFYRNHYNNECYTDYKCRYVFVCDIKKGRSYDESFCDHLTR
;
A
#
# COMPACT_ATOMS: atom_id res chain seq x y z
N MET A 1 -9.76 19.66 -8.34
CA MET A 1 -9.05 20.95 -8.48
C MET A 1 -9.20 21.59 -9.86
N TYR A 2 -8.98 20.89 -10.97
CA TYR A 2 -9.16 21.46 -12.33
C TYR A 2 -10.49 22.21 -12.54
N ILE A 3 -11.63 21.65 -12.11
CA ILE A 3 -12.95 22.29 -12.19
C ILE A 3 -13.01 23.61 -11.41
N VAL A 4 -12.37 23.67 -10.23
CA VAL A 4 -12.31 24.89 -9.40
C VAL A 4 -11.56 25.99 -10.14
N TRP A 5 -10.45 25.66 -10.81
CA TRP A 5 -9.67 26.64 -11.59
C TRP A 5 -10.45 27.15 -12.80
N GLN A 6 -11.15 26.28 -13.53
CA GLN A 6 -11.96 26.65 -14.68
C GLN A 6 -13.13 27.58 -14.33
N ASN A 7 -13.66 27.48 -13.11
CA ASN A 7 -14.84 28.22 -12.65
C ASN A 7 -14.51 29.17 -11.48
N TRP A 8 -13.24 29.49 -11.26
CA TRP A 8 -12.77 30.27 -10.10
C TRP A 8 -13.39 31.67 -10.06
N GLU A 9 -13.40 32.34 -11.21
CA GLU A 9 -13.98 33.68 -11.34
C GLU A 9 -15.48 33.69 -11.05
N ASP A 10 -16.16 32.57 -11.31
CA ASP A 10 -17.60 32.48 -11.10
C ASP A 10 -17.99 32.55 -9.63
N VAL A 11 -17.10 32.16 -8.72
CA VAL A 11 -17.34 32.11 -7.27
C VAL A 11 -16.39 33.02 -6.50
N GLY A 12 -15.66 33.89 -7.21
CA GLY A 12 -14.65 34.77 -6.64
C GLY A 12 -15.25 35.89 -5.79
N PHE A 13 -14.55 36.24 -4.71
CA PHE A 13 -14.98 37.30 -3.79
C PHE A 13 -15.32 38.63 -4.47
N GLU A 14 -14.50 39.09 -5.41
CA GLU A 14 -14.71 40.36 -6.14
C GLU A 14 -16.02 40.34 -6.94
N ARG A 15 -16.39 39.19 -7.53
CA ARG A 15 -17.67 39.04 -8.23
C ARG A 15 -18.84 39.14 -7.26
N LEU A 16 -18.71 38.54 -6.07
CA LEU A 16 -19.78 38.52 -5.07
C LEU A 16 -20.05 39.92 -4.51
N ILE A 17 -19.01 40.67 -4.11
CA ILE A 17 -19.22 42.02 -3.54
C ILE A 17 -19.80 43.01 -4.56
N ASN A 18 -19.56 42.79 -5.85
CA ASN A 18 -20.10 43.61 -6.94
C ASN A 18 -21.45 43.11 -7.47
N ASN A 19 -22.03 42.04 -6.90
CA ASN A 19 -23.35 41.54 -7.31
C ASN A 19 -24.47 42.46 -6.77
N PRO A 20 -25.33 43.04 -7.63
CA PRO A 20 -26.38 43.95 -7.18
C PRO A 20 -27.39 43.31 -6.21
N SER A 21 -27.75 42.04 -6.44
CA SER A 21 -28.71 41.35 -5.58
C SER A 21 -28.16 41.10 -4.18
N LEU A 22 -26.83 40.90 -4.05
CA LEU A 22 -26.19 40.82 -2.74
C LEU A 22 -26.14 42.19 -2.06
N GLN A 23 -25.79 43.25 -2.79
CA GLN A 23 -25.75 44.63 -2.30
C GLN A 23 -27.11 45.08 -1.75
N ASP A 24 -28.19 44.82 -2.49
CA ASP A 24 -29.55 45.13 -2.07
C ASP A 24 -29.90 44.36 -0.78
N ALA A 25 -29.65 43.05 -0.75
CA ALA A 25 -29.96 42.20 0.40
C ALA A 25 -29.21 42.61 1.68
N VAL A 26 -27.90 42.89 1.60
CA VAL A 26 -27.10 43.32 2.77
C VAL A 26 -27.47 44.73 3.24
N SER A 27 -28.00 45.59 2.35
CA SER A 27 -28.53 46.90 2.74
C SER A 27 -29.79 46.77 3.60
N GLU A 28 -30.61 45.74 3.36
CA GLU A 28 -31.81 45.43 4.14
C GLU A 28 -31.53 44.64 5.42
N MET A 29 -30.36 43.99 5.53
CA MET A 29 -29.95 43.31 6.76
C MET A 29 -29.76 44.31 7.89
N GLN A 30 -30.44 44.09 9.02
CA GLN A 30 -30.34 44.98 10.18
C GLN A 30 -28.96 44.84 10.85
N PRO A 31 -28.25 45.93 11.19
CA PRO A 31 -26.94 45.84 11.85
C PRO A 31 -26.95 45.07 13.17
N ASN A 32 -28.07 45.12 13.90
CA ASN A 32 -28.22 44.53 15.24
C ASN A 32 -28.96 43.17 15.22
N LYS A 33 -29.21 42.59 14.04
CA LYS A 33 -29.79 41.24 13.92
C LYS A 33 -29.08 40.46 12.82
N SER A 34 -28.76 39.20 13.08
CA SER A 34 -28.08 38.37 12.09
C SER A 34 -29.04 37.89 11.01
N GLY A 35 -28.61 37.95 9.74
CA GLY A 35 -29.34 37.32 8.64
C GLY A 35 -29.22 35.79 8.69
N LEU A 36 -30.24 35.07 8.22
CA LEU A 36 -30.22 33.62 8.03
C LEU A 36 -29.98 33.33 6.55
N VAL A 37 -28.77 32.89 6.20
CA VAL A 37 -28.32 32.75 4.80
C VAL A 37 -28.31 31.28 4.40
N LEU A 38 -29.01 30.97 3.31
CA LEU A 38 -29.18 29.61 2.77
C LEU A 38 -28.84 29.60 1.29
N ILE A 39 -28.21 28.54 0.78
CA ILE A 39 -27.83 28.42 -0.63
C ILE A 39 -28.68 27.35 -1.33
N LEU A 40 -29.27 27.70 -2.48
CA LEU A 40 -30.27 26.90 -3.19
C LEU A 40 -29.95 26.79 -4.69
N ASN A 41 -30.03 25.57 -5.22
CA ASN A 41 -30.17 25.31 -6.66
C ASN A 41 -31.50 24.60 -6.96
N LYS A 42 -31.85 24.44 -8.24
CA LYS A 42 -33.10 23.81 -8.69
C LYS A 42 -33.36 22.42 -8.09
N HIS A 43 -32.30 21.67 -7.77
CA HIS A 43 -32.43 20.30 -7.25
C HIS A 43 -32.69 20.25 -5.74
N ALA A 44 -32.47 21.34 -5.02
CA ALA A 44 -32.74 21.47 -3.59
C ALA A 44 -34.07 22.21 -3.27
N LEU A 45 -34.88 22.51 -4.29
CA LEU A 45 -36.16 23.24 -4.13
C LEU A 45 -37.10 22.58 -3.13
N ASN A 46 -37.38 21.28 -3.31
CA ASN A 46 -38.31 20.56 -2.45
C ASN A 46 -37.84 20.47 -0.99
N MET A 47 -36.52 20.33 -0.78
CA MET A 47 -35.95 20.35 0.56
C MET A 47 -36.11 21.74 1.20
N THR A 48 -35.89 22.79 0.43
CA THR A 48 -36.02 24.19 0.90
C THR A 48 -37.47 24.56 1.18
N PHE A 49 -38.42 24.15 0.35
CA PHE A 49 -39.85 24.35 0.61
C PHE A 49 -40.33 23.56 1.82
N ASN A 50 -39.78 22.36 2.04
CA ASN A 50 -40.04 21.60 3.26
C ASN A 50 -39.57 22.37 4.51
N TRP A 51 -38.37 22.96 4.47
CA TRP A 51 -37.86 23.83 5.54
C TRP A 51 -38.68 25.11 5.73
N LEU A 52 -39.13 25.76 4.64
CA LEU A 52 -40.01 26.93 4.74
C LEU A 52 -41.34 26.59 5.40
N CYS A 53 -41.93 25.43 5.09
CA CYS A 53 -43.13 24.96 5.77
C CYS A 53 -42.90 24.62 7.24
N ASN A 54 -41.75 24.03 7.58
CA ASN A 54 -41.35 23.77 8.95
C ASN A 54 -41.30 25.05 9.79
N THR A 55 -40.75 26.12 9.22
CA THR A 55 -40.45 27.38 9.92
C THR A 55 -41.51 28.46 9.79
N LYS A 56 -42.57 28.23 9.00
CA LYS A 56 -43.62 29.22 8.65
C LYS A 56 -44.24 29.93 9.86
N ASN A 57 -44.41 29.21 10.97
CA ASN A 57 -45.04 29.72 12.19
C ASN A 57 -44.02 30.11 13.27
N ILE A 58 -42.72 30.17 12.96
CA ILE A 58 -41.67 30.58 13.89
C ILE A 58 -41.34 32.06 13.63
N PRO A 59 -41.75 32.99 14.51
CA PRO A 59 -41.61 34.42 14.26
C PRO A 59 -40.15 34.83 14.05
N GLY A 60 -39.90 35.67 13.04
CA GLY A 60 -38.57 36.21 12.76
C GLY A 60 -37.70 35.34 11.86
N VAL A 61 -38.10 34.11 11.51
CA VAL A 61 -37.28 33.26 10.63
C VAL A 61 -37.39 33.74 9.18
N HIS A 62 -38.60 33.87 8.64
CA HIS A 62 -38.81 34.21 7.22
C HIS A 62 -38.41 35.66 6.92
N GLU A 63 -38.65 36.58 7.87
CA GLU A 63 -38.32 38.01 7.72
C GLU A 63 -36.81 38.28 7.66
N ASN A 64 -36.02 37.37 8.24
CA ASN A 64 -34.55 37.45 8.27
C ASN A 64 -33.90 36.36 7.40
N ALA A 65 -34.66 35.60 6.62
CA ALA A 65 -34.14 34.60 5.70
C ALA A 65 -33.73 35.23 4.37
N TYR A 66 -32.53 34.90 3.92
CA TYR A 66 -31.94 35.34 2.66
C TYR A 66 -31.48 34.12 1.88
N ILE A 67 -32.22 33.75 0.84
CA ILE A 67 -31.92 32.55 0.03
C ILE A 67 -31.11 32.94 -1.20
N VAL A 68 -29.88 32.44 -1.26
CA VAL A 68 -28.98 32.60 -2.40
C VAL A 68 -29.33 31.58 -3.48
N THR A 69 -29.84 32.03 -4.62
CA THR A 69 -30.23 31.15 -5.72
C THR A 69 -29.11 31.06 -6.76
N LEU A 70 -28.63 29.85 -7.01
CA LEU A 70 -27.49 29.56 -7.91
C LEU A 70 -27.87 29.45 -9.39
N ASP A 71 -29.16 29.41 -9.70
CA ASP A 71 -29.70 29.30 -11.05
C ASP A 71 -31.06 30.00 -11.19
N GLN A 72 -31.45 30.25 -12.44
CA GLN A 72 -32.68 30.98 -12.78
C GLN A 72 -33.96 30.20 -12.45
N GLU A 73 -33.92 28.87 -12.53
CA GLU A 73 -35.10 28.02 -12.26
C GLU A 73 -35.43 28.07 -10.77
N ALA A 74 -34.41 27.99 -9.92
CA ALA A 74 -34.53 28.15 -8.47
C ALA A 74 -35.07 29.54 -8.11
N SER A 75 -34.55 30.61 -8.71
CA SER A 75 -35.05 31.97 -8.47
C SER A 75 -36.51 32.15 -8.89
N PHE A 76 -36.88 31.65 -10.07
CA PHE A 76 -38.27 31.72 -10.54
C PHE A 76 -39.22 30.93 -9.65
N ALA A 77 -38.85 29.70 -9.29
CA ALA A 77 -39.65 28.83 -8.43
C ALA A 77 -39.84 29.45 -7.03
N LEU A 78 -38.78 29.99 -6.43
CA LEU A 78 -38.85 30.63 -5.11
C LEU A 78 -39.75 31.88 -5.16
N LYS A 79 -39.56 32.75 -6.16
CA LYS A 79 -40.36 33.97 -6.31
C LYS A 79 -41.84 33.69 -6.58
N LYS A 80 -42.14 32.59 -7.26
CA LYS A 80 -43.53 32.16 -7.54
C LYS A 80 -44.21 31.61 -6.28
N SER A 81 -43.54 30.73 -5.55
CA SER A 81 -44.15 29.98 -4.45
C SER A 81 -44.05 30.67 -3.09
N TRP A 82 -43.01 31.49 -2.88
CA TRP A 82 -42.69 32.15 -1.61
C TRP A 82 -42.21 33.60 -1.84
N PRO A 83 -43.05 34.49 -2.38
CA PRO A 83 -42.65 35.84 -2.79
C PRO A 83 -42.17 36.74 -1.65
N GLU A 84 -42.56 36.42 -0.41
CA GLU A 84 -42.18 37.17 0.81
C GLU A 84 -40.75 36.85 1.29
N ILE A 85 -40.12 35.78 0.78
CA ILE A 85 -38.76 35.40 1.15
C ILE A 85 -37.75 36.20 0.32
N LYS A 86 -36.79 36.84 1.00
CA LYS A 86 -35.75 37.62 0.34
C LYS A 86 -34.80 36.69 -0.40
N GLN A 87 -34.52 37.01 -1.66
CA GLN A 87 -33.64 36.23 -2.52
C GLN A 87 -32.38 37.01 -2.89
N ILE A 88 -31.25 36.31 -2.97
CA ILE A 88 -29.97 36.83 -3.46
C ILE A 88 -29.64 36.05 -4.73
N ASN A 89 -29.88 36.63 -5.90
CA ASN A 89 -29.69 35.92 -7.16
C ASN A 89 -28.24 35.98 -7.63
N ILE A 90 -27.53 34.84 -7.55
CA ILE A 90 -26.13 34.71 -7.96
C ILE A 90 -26.01 33.46 -8.84
N VAL A 91 -26.16 33.64 -10.15
CA VAL A 91 -26.08 32.52 -11.09
C VAL A 91 -24.64 32.03 -11.22
N VAL A 92 -24.41 30.77 -10.84
CA VAL A 92 -23.13 30.07 -10.93
C VAL A 92 -23.30 28.84 -11.83
N PRO A 93 -22.90 28.90 -13.11
CA PRO A 93 -23.13 27.82 -14.07
C PRO A 93 -22.63 26.45 -13.61
N GLY A 94 -21.48 26.40 -12.94
CA GLY A 94 -20.89 25.17 -12.41
C GLY A 94 -21.62 24.56 -11.20
N LEU A 95 -22.56 25.28 -10.57
CA LEU A 95 -23.27 24.81 -9.36
C LEU A 95 -24.79 24.64 -9.55
N LYS A 96 -25.26 24.73 -10.80
CA LYS A 96 -26.70 24.63 -11.14
C LYS A 96 -27.24 23.19 -11.09
N ASP A 97 -26.38 22.20 -11.34
CA ASP A 97 -26.74 20.78 -11.42
C ASP A 97 -26.28 20.03 -10.14
N PRO A 98 -26.73 18.78 -9.89
CA PRO A 98 -26.37 18.04 -8.70
C PRO A 98 -24.88 17.71 -8.72
N PHE A 99 -24.20 17.94 -7.61
CA PHE A 99 -22.80 17.61 -7.42
C PHE A 99 -22.63 16.61 -6.27
N ASN A 100 -21.68 15.68 -6.41
CA ASN A 100 -21.41 14.63 -5.43
C ASN A 100 -20.12 14.92 -4.67
N TYR A 101 -20.05 14.43 -3.43
CA TYR A 101 -18.80 14.44 -2.66
C TYR A 101 -17.70 13.72 -3.45
N GLY A 102 -16.50 14.29 -3.55
CA GLY A 102 -15.43 13.78 -4.44
C GLY A 102 -15.31 14.52 -5.78
N ASP A 103 -16.36 15.20 -6.25
CA ASP A 103 -16.32 15.99 -7.48
C ASP A 103 -15.65 17.35 -7.26
N GLY A 104 -14.97 17.88 -8.28
CA GLY A 104 -14.48 19.25 -8.29
C GLY A 104 -15.58 20.33 -8.22
N TYR A 105 -16.82 20.03 -8.62
CA TYR A 105 -17.96 20.93 -8.41
C TYR A 105 -18.35 21.03 -6.92
N TYR A 106 -18.15 19.97 -6.15
CA TYR A 106 -18.35 19.98 -4.69
C TYR A 106 -17.34 20.90 -4.00
N GLN A 107 -16.07 20.86 -4.45
CA GLN A 107 -15.04 21.79 -3.99
C GLN A 107 -15.33 23.23 -4.42
N LEU A 108 -15.87 23.44 -5.62
CA LEU A 108 -16.30 24.75 -6.10
C LEU A 108 -17.42 25.33 -5.24
N PHE A 109 -18.35 24.49 -4.74
CA PHE A 109 -19.39 24.90 -3.81
C PHE A 109 -18.82 25.35 -2.46
N TYR A 110 -17.83 24.64 -1.91
CA TYR A 110 -17.15 25.04 -0.67
C TYR A 110 -16.42 26.38 -0.80
N LEU A 111 -15.73 26.58 -1.92
CA LEU A 111 -15.10 27.85 -2.23
C LEU A 111 -16.13 28.98 -2.33
N PHE A 112 -17.24 28.75 -3.02
CA PHE A 112 -18.35 29.71 -3.10
C PHE A 112 -18.87 30.07 -1.71
N ARG A 113 -19.09 29.08 -0.85
CA ARG A 113 -19.60 29.27 0.51
C ARG A 113 -18.65 30.10 1.38
N ALA A 114 -17.35 29.84 1.30
CA ALA A 114 -16.33 30.61 2.02
C ALA A 114 -16.23 32.06 1.49
N ASN A 115 -16.28 32.26 0.17
CA ASN A 115 -16.26 33.60 -0.42
C ASN A 115 -17.56 34.38 -0.17
N LEU A 116 -18.71 33.71 -0.09
CA LEU A 116 -19.99 34.32 0.26
C LEU A 116 -19.97 34.82 1.71
N ALA A 117 -19.46 34.00 2.65
CA ALA A 117 -19.24 34.42 4.03
C ALA A 117 -18.35 35.67 4.09
N ARG A 118 -17.23 35.66 3.36
CA ARG A 118 -16.33 36.80 3.24
C ARG A 118 -17.03 38.05 2.68
N ALA A 119 -17.89 37.89 1.67
CA ALA A 119 -18.62 38.99 1.02
C ALA A 119 -19.67 39.63 1.95
N ILE A 120 -20.39 38.84 2.76
CA ILE A 120 -21.35 39.39 3.73
C ILE A 120 -20.64 40.15 4.84
N LEU A 121 -19.53 39.60 5.36
CA LEU A 121 -18.73 40.27 6.40
C LEU A 121 -18.09 41.56 5.89
N HIS A 122 -17.79 41.66 4.60
CA HIS A 122 -17.27 42.89 3.98
C HIS A 122 -18.23 44.08 4.17
N TYR A 123 -19.54 43.85 4.17
CA TYR A 123 -20.57 44.87 4.39
C TYR A 123 -20.93 45.08 5.87
N ASP A 124 -20.10 44.60 6.79
CA ASP A 124 -20.30 44.68 8.24
C ASP A 124 -21.67 44.15 8.68
N ARG A 125 -22.07 42.99 8.14
CA ARG A 125 -23.28 42.26 8.54
C ARG A 125 -22.92 40.97 9.26
N SER A 126 -23.63 40.70 10.36
CA SER A 126 -23.59 39.40 11.02
C SER A 126 -24.59 38.46 10.36
N PHE A 127 -24.26 37.18 10.28
CA PHE A 127 -25.14 36.19 9.66
C PHE A 127 -24.94 34.81 10.28
N TRP A 128 -25.97 33.99 10.15
CA TRP A 128 -25.90 32.54 10.27
C TRP A 128 -25.89 31.93 8.87
N MET A 129 -24.90 31.10 8.57
CA MET A 129 -25.01 30.15 7.47
C MET A 129 -25.90 29.00 7.95
N ILE A 130 -26.90 28.61 7.15
CA ILE A 130 -27.86 27.55 7.47
C ILE A 130 -28.06 26.60 6.28
N GLN A 131 -28.64 25.43 6.53
CA GLN A 131 -28.94 24.43 5.49
C GLN A 131 -30.42 24.00 5.50
N GLN A 132 -30.98 23.79 4.32
CA GLN A 132 -32.39 23.43 4.09
C GLN A 132 -32.80 22.06 4.64
N ASP A 133 -31.84 21.23 5.02
CA ASP A 133 -32.01 19.82 5.28
C ASP A 133 -32.12 19.49 6.78
N THR A 134 -32.88 20.36 7.46
CA THR A 134 -32.99 20.43 8.91
C THR A 134 -34.42 20.65 9.39
N PHE A 135 -34.67 20.25 10.64
CA PHE A 135 -35.90 20.53 11.38
C PHE A 135 -35.63 21.58 12.46
N TRP A 136 -36.48 22.60 12.55
CA TRP A 136 -36.37 23.68 13.54
C TRP A 136 -37.50 23.59 14.56
N ASN A 137 -37.14 23.45 15.84
CA ASN A 137 -38.07 23.51 16.96
C ASN A 137 -38.10 24.90 17.64
N ASP A 138 -37.06 25.70 17.41
CA ASP A 138 -36.88 27.05 17.96
C ASP A 138 -36.28 27.98 16.88
N ASN A 139 -36.22 29.28 17.14
CA ASN A 139 -35.58 30.24 16.25
C ASN A 139 -34.07 30.35 16.57
N LEU A 140 -33.22 30.17 15.57
CA LEU A 140 -31.76 30.31 15.69
C LEU A 140 -31.35 31.73 16.15
N LEU A 141 -32.17 32.75 15.86
CA LEU A 141 -31.96 34.13 16.30
C LEU A 141 -32.24 34.36 17.80
N ASN A 142 -32.90 33.41 18.48
CA ASN A 142 -33.10 33.47 19.94
C ASN A 142 -31.84 33.06 20.72
N ILE A 143 -30.81 32.57 20.03
CA ILE A 143 -29.54 32.19 20.64
C ILE A 143 -28.79 33.46 21.01
N ASN A 144 -28.50 33.61 22.31
CA ASN A 144 -27.71 34.73 22.81
C ASN A 144 -26.23 34.52 22.48
N THR A 145 -25.82 34.98 21.29
CA THR A 145 -24.42 34.97 20.83
C THR A 145 -23.56 36.02 21.53
N GLU A 146 -24.16 36.96 22.28
CA GLU A 146 -23.45 38.01 23.04
C GLU A 146 -22.93 37.53 24.41
N LYS A 147 -23.48 36.44 24.97
CA LYS A 147 -22.95 35.85 26.22
C LYS A 147 -21.56 35.22 26.05
N GLU A 148 -21.19 34.84 24.83
CA GLU A 148 -19.89 34.29 24.46
C GLU A 148 -18.95 35.43 24.02
N ASN A 149 -18.70 36.40 24.91
CA ASN A 149 -18.09 37.71 24.60
C ASN A 149 -16.75 37.68 23.81
N ASN A 150 -16.09 36.52 23.71
CA ASN A 150 -14.80 36.34 23.03
C ASN A 150 -14.86 35.45 21.76
N VAL A 151 -16.05 35.12 21.22
CA VAL A 151 -16.17 34.20 20.08
C VAL A 151 -16.55 34.94 18.79
N ASP A 152 -15.61 35.03 17.84
CA ASP A 152 -15.82 35.69 16.55
C ASP A 152 -16.70 34.90 15.58
N ILE A 153 -16.53 33.57 15.61
CA ILE A 153 -17.29 32.61 14.81
C ILE A 153 -17.74 31.46 15.72
N LEU A 154 -19.04 31.14 15.67
CA LEU A 154 -19.65 30.07 16.43
C LEU A 154 -20.07 28.94 15.48
N PHE A 155 -19.46 27.77 15.59
CA PHE A 155 -19.76 26.60 14.75
C PHE A 155 -20.68 25.59 15.43
N ASP A 156 -21.47 24.89 14.62
CA ASP A 156 -22.12 23.64 15.03
C ASP A 156 -21.12 22.48 15.20
N ARG A 157 -21.54 21.44 15.92
CA ARG A 157 -20.71 20.27 16.25
C ARG A 157 -21.21 19.03 15.53
N ALA A 158 -20.27 18.21 15.07
CA ALA A 158 -20.59 16.93 14.44
C ALA A 158 -21.17 15.91 15.44
N SER A 159 -20.82 16.02 16.72
CA SER A 159 -21.27 15.15 17.80
C SER A 159 -21.36 15.86 19.16
N ASP A 160 -21.91 15.16 20.16
CA ASP A 160 -21.99 15.63 21.55
C ASP A 160 -20.68 15.43 22.34
N LYS A 161 -19.67 14.74 21.78
CA LYS A 161 -18.44 14.33 22.46
C LYS A 161 -17.15 14.91 21.87
N GLY A 162 -17.13 15.33 20.61
CA GLY A 162 -15.91 15.75 19.88
C GLY A 162 -15.80 17.26 19.57
N PRO A 163 -14.59 17.78 19.28
CA PRO A 163 -14.37 19.17 18.87
C PRO A 163 -14.58 19.43 17.37
N LEU A 164 -15.03 18.43 16.60
CA LEU A 164 -15.19 18.50 15.16
C LEU A 164 -16.35 19.43 14.77
N VAL A 165 -16.07 20.38 13.86
CA VAL A 165 -17.08 21.24 13.25
C VAL A 165 -17.89 20.42 12.24
N ALA A 166 -19.22 20.38 12.40
CA ALA A 166 -20.08 19.79 11.36
C ALA A 166 -20.05 20.67 10.10
N GLY A 167 -20.05 21.99 10.32
CA GLY A 167 -19.91 23.00 9.29
C GLY A 167 -21.19 23.23 8.52
N GLY A 168 -22.33 22.67 8.93
CA GLY A 168 -23.62 22.96 8.33
C GLY A 168 -24.14 24.34 8.75
N TYR A 169 -23.85 24.72 9.99
CA TYR A 169 -24.31 25.93 10.62
C TYR A 169 -23.19 26.68 11.31
N TYR A 170 -23.11 27.98 11.05
CA TYR A 170 -22.22 28.83 11.82
C TYR A 170 -22.69 30.27 11.84
N HIS A 171 -22.44 30.93 12.97
CA HIS A 171 -22.61 32.37 13.13
C HIS A 171 -21.27 33.06 12.92
N ALA A 172 -21.25 34.12 12.14
CA ALA A 172 -20.06 34.95 11.97
C ALA A 172 -20.38 36.42 12.26
N ARG A 173 -19.57 37.04 13.13
CA ARG A 173 -19.61 38.48 13.39
C ARG A 173 -18.63 39.21 12.46
N PRO A 174 -18.91 40.45 12.04
CA PRO A 174 -18.04 41.20 11.12
C PRO A 174 -16.77 41.77 11.81
N THR A 175 -16.03 40.94 12.54
CA THR A 175 -14.76 41.32 13.16
C THR A 175 -13.60 41.11 12.19
N SER A 176 -12.47 41.77 12.44
CA SER A 176 -11.24 41.58 11.64
C SER A 176 -10.80 40.10 11.63
N ASN A 177 -11.01 39.39 12.73
CA ASN A 177 -10.69 37.97 12.87
C ASN A 177 -11.57 37.09 11.97
N SER A 178 -12.89 37.29 11.98
CA SER A 178 -13.80 36.55 11.08
C SER A 178 -13.48 36.80 9.61
N LYS A 179 -13.18 38.06 9.25
CA LYS A 179 -12.79 38.43 7.88
C LYS A 179 -11.51 37.70 7.45
N SER A 180 -10.50 37.66 8.32
CA SER A 180 -9.24 36.94 8.09
C SER A 180 -9.43 35.43 8.00
N TYR A 181 -10.27 34.86 8.86
CA TYR A 181 -10.58 33.43 8.90
C TYR A 181 -11.17 32.93 7.58
N PHE A 182 -12.25 33.55 7.10
CA PHE A 182 -12.89 33.14 5.85
C PHE A 182 -12.03 33.48 4.62
N ALA A 183 -11.18 34.50 4.69
CA ALA A 183 -10.18 34.76 3.65
C ALA A 183 -9.11 33.66 3.57
N LYS A 184 -8.62 33.18 4.73
CA LYS A 184 -7.68 32.06 4.80
C LYS A 184 -8.33 30.76 4.33
N LEU A 185 -9.52 30.44 4.83
CA LEU A 185 -10.30 29.27 4.40
C LEU A 185 -10.50 29.27 2.87
N ALA A 186 -11.00 30.37 2.29
CA ALA A 186 -11.22 30.49 0.85
C ALA A 186 -9.92 30.36 0.05
N LYS A 187 -8.80 30.92 0.55
CA LYS A 187 -7.48 30.75 -0.06
C LYS A 187 -7.06 29.29 -0.01
N ASP A 188 -7.16 28.62 1.12
CA ASP A 188 -6.58 27.29 1.27
C ASP A 188 -7.40 26.24 0.48
N ILE A 189 -8.74 26.28 0.51
CA ILE A 189 -9.61 25.38 -0.26
C ILE A 189 -9.56 25.64 -1.79
N SER A 190 -8.94 26.74 -2.22
CA SER A 190 -8.68 27.03 -3.63
C SER A 190 -7.50 26.28 -4.24
N TRP A 191 -6.60 25.78 -3.38
CA TRP A 191 -5.42 25.04 -3.77
C TRP A 191 -5.46 23.58 -3.32
N TRP A 192 -6.20 23.27 -2.25
CA TRP A 192 -6.22 21.95 -1.61
C TRP A 192 -7.62 21.34 -1.72
N TYR A 193 -7.70 20.08 -2.13
CA TYR A 193 -8.98 19.35 -2.13
C TYR A 193 -9.30 18.91 -0.70
N ALA A 194 -10.14 19.69 -0.03
CA ALA A 194 -10.53 19.44 1.35
C ALA A 194 -11.96 19.93 1.61
N PRO A 195 -12.77 19.16 2.37
CA PRO A 195 -14.04 19.64 2.90
C PRO A 195 -13.84 20.88 3.76
N ASP A 196 -14.69 21.88 3.57
CA ASP A 196 -14.52 23.14 4.29
C ASP A 196 -14.74 23.01 5.80
N ASN A 197 -15.61 22.11 6.27
CA ASN A 197 -15.81 21.82 7.69
C ASN A 197 -14.58 21.20 8.37
N ALA A 198 -13.85 20.33 7.66
CA ALA A 198 -12.60 19.75 8.14
C ALA A 198 -11.53 20.84 8.29
N TYR A 199 -11.44 21.75 7.32
CA TYR A 199 -10.50 22.88 7.39
C TYR A 199 -10.95 23.95 8.39
N MET A 200 -12.25 24.17 8.56
CA MET A 200 -12.79 25.02 9.62
C MET A 200 -12.42 24.50 11.01
N THR A 201 -12.38 23.18 11.19
CA THR A 201 -11.93 22.55 12.45
C THR A 201 -10.44 22.82 12.72
N SER A 202 -9.60 22.86 11.70
CA SER A 202 -8.14 23.01 11.87
C SER A 202 -7.68 24.45 12.12
N LEU A 203 -8.44 25.46 11.69
CA LEU A 203 -8.12 26.89 11.86
C LEU A 203 -8.36 27.45 13.29
N CYS A 204 -8.45 26.58 14.31
CA CYS A 204 -8.91 26.83 15.69
C CYS A 204 -8.00 27.72 16.59
N GLU A 205 -7.67 28.95 16.17
CA GLU A 205 -7.15 29.99 17.09
C GLU A 205 -8.16 31.09 17.42
N VAL A 206 -9.35 31.12 16.79
CA VAL A 206 -10.29 32.27 16.91
C VAL A 206 -11.79 31.90 17.00
N SER A 207 -12.13 30.63 17.23
CA SER A 207 -13.51 30.11 17.18
C SER A 207 -13.95 29.42 18.48
N GLY A 208 -15.26 29.47 18.75
CA GLY A 208 -15.94 28.73 19.81
C GLY A 208 -16.89 27.68 19.24
N LEU A 209 -17.14 26.60 19.97
CA LEU A 209 -18.06 25.52 19.56
C LEU A 209 -19.41 25.66 20.28
N ALA A 210 -20.50 25.67 19.53
CA ALA A 210 -21.86 25.73 20.07
C ALA A 210 -22.47 24.33 20.23
N ASN A 211 -22.93 23.99 21.44
CA ASN A 211 -23.77 22.81 21.70
C ASN A 211 -25.25 23.03 21.32
N LEU A 212 -25.53 23.67 20.18
CA LEU A 212 -26.87 24.22 19.88
C LEU A 212 -27.64 23.42 18.84
N ILE A 213 -26.96 22.70 17.94
CA ILE A 213 -27.54 21.95 16.81
C ILE A 213 -27.08 20.50 16.92
N THR A 214 -28.01 19.55 16.79
CA THR A 214 -27.71 18.12 16.92
C THR A 214 -27.92 17.40 15.60
N ASN A 215 -27.12 16.36 15.38
CA ASN A 215 -27.30 15.42 14.28
C ASN A 215 -28.56 14.55 14.50
N TRP A 216 -29.13 13.97 13.43
CA TRP A 216 -30.14 12.91 13.42
C TRP A 216 -29.87 11.77 14.40
N GLN A 217 -28.61 11.54 14.81
CA GLN A 217 -28.24 10.57 15.85
C GLN A 217 -29.07 10.73 17.14
N TRP A 218 -29.55 11.93 17.47
CA TRP A 218 -30.49 12.13 18.59
C TRP A 218 -31.74 11.24 18.50
N LEU A 219 -32.22 10.98 17.28
CA LEU A 219 -33.39 10.14 17.02
C LEU A 219 -33.16 8.66 17.37
N GLN A 220 -31.92 8.21 17.64
CA GLN A 220 -31.58 6.81 18.00
C GLN A 220 -31.53 6.53 19.52
N GLY A 221 -31.62 7.55 20.38
CA GLY A 221 -31.53 7.43 21.86
C GLY A 221 -30.09 7.29 22.35
N THR A 222 -29.59 8.11 23.28
CA THR A 222 -29.99 8.26 24.69
C THR A 222 -29.67 9.67 25.23
N SER A 223 -29.94 10.73 24.45
CA SER A 223 -29.56 12.09 24.85
C SER A 223 -30.51 12.70 25.90
N SER A 224 -29.93 13.07 27.06
CA SER A 224 -30.25 14.12 28.07
C SER A 224 -31.69 14.51 28.47
N GLY A 225 -32.75 13.98 27.85
CA GLY A 225 -34.13 14.25 28.23
C GLY A 225 -34.76 15.53 27.69
N ILE A 226 -34.01 16.39 26.99
CA ILE A 226 -34.49 17.65 26.42
C ILE A 226 -34.53 17.54 24.88
N PRO A 227 -35.67 17.82 24.21
CA PRO A 227 -35.75 17.87 22.76
C PRO A 227 -34.75 18.87 22.16
N PRO A 228 -34.02 18.52 21.09
CA PRO A 228 -33.06 19.42 20.47
C PRO A 228 -33.80 20.59 19.81
N LYS A 229 -33.14 21.75 19.80
CA LYS A 229 -33.67 22.93 19.12
C LYS A 229 -33.64 22.80 17.59
N PHE A 230 -32.65 22.05 17.08
CA PHE A 230 -32.43 21.83 15.66
C PHE A 230 -31.93 20.40 15.42
N ILE A 231 -32.43 19.74 14.37
CA ILE A 231 -31.99 18.41 13.95
C ILE A 231 -31.55 18.46 12.49
N GLN A 232 -30.34 17.99 12.22
CA GLN A 232 -29.76 17.89 10.87
C GLN A 232 -29.72 16.44 10.35
N PHE A 233 -30.10 16.22 9.09
CA PHE A 233 -30.32 14.88 8.52
C PHE A 233 -29.17 14.34 7.62
N ASP A 234 -27.89 14.57 7.93
CA ASP A 234 -26.75 14.20 7.05
C ASP A 234 -26.59 12.69 6.79
N GLY A 235 -25.97 12.30 5.65
CA GLY A 235 -25.60 10.89 5.37
C GLY A 235 -26.40 10.14 4.31
N GLU A 236 -27.44 10.75 3.71
CA GLU A 236 -28.14 10.21 2.53
C GLU A 236 -27.62 10.84 1.23
N THR A 237 -26.98 10.05 0.37
CA THR A 237 -26.21 10.56 -0.80
C THR A 237 -27.01 10.80 -2.07
N LYS A 238 -28.32 10.48 -2.09
CA LYS A 238 -29.21 10.83 -3.20
C LYS A 238 -30.18 11.90 -2.75
N LEU A 239 -30.19 13.05 -3.42
CA LEU A 239 -31.08 14.20 -3.12
C LEU A 239 -32.59 13.83 -3.08
N GLY A 240 -33.00 12.75 -3.76
CA GLY A 240 -34.36 12.18 -3.66
C GLY A 240 -34.58 11.18 -2.50
N GLY A 241 -33.51 10.67 -1.90
CA GLY A 241 -33.53 9.72 -0.78
C GLY A 241 -33.68 10.41 0.58
N LYS A 242 -33.02 11.55 0.81
CA LYS A 242 -33.11 12.30 2.07
C LYS A 242 -34.52 12.82 2.35
N LEU A 243 -35.16 13.42 1.35
CA LEU A 243 -36.52 13.94 1.47
C LEU A 243 -37.56 12.80 1.60
N ALA A 244 -37.39 11.72 0.84
CA ALA A 244 -38.19 10.51 1.01
C ALA A 244 -38.02 9.92 2.41
N LYS A 245 -36.80 9.98 2.97
CA LYS A 245 -36.53 9.54 4.33
C LYS A 245 -37.26 10.37 5.36
N MET A 246 -37.09 11.69 5.30
CA MET A 246 -37.83 12.64 6.13
C MET A 246 -39.33 12.36 6.09
N ARG A 247 -39.88 12.02 4.90
CA ARG A 247 -41.27 11.58 4.76
C ARG A 247 -41.59 10.32 5.56
N THR A 248 -40.77 9.26 5.48
CA THR A 248 -41.02 8.01 6.22
C THR A 248 -40.97 8.18 7.75
N ILE A 249 -40.25 9.18 8.26
CA ILE A 249 -40.09 9.41 9.70
C ILE A 249 -40.95 10.57 10.25
N GLY A 250 -41.80 11.17 9.40
CA GLY A 250 -42.74 12.23 9.79
C GLY A 250 -42.23 13.67 9.62
N PHE A 251 -41.00 13.88 9.17
CA PHE A 251 -40.35 15.20 9.02
C PHE A 251 -40.57 15.83 7.62
N TYR A 252 -41.67 15.48 6.94
CA TYR A 252 -42.06 16.04 5.64
C TYR A 252 -43.36 16.85 5.76
N PHE A 253 -43.33 18.09 5.29
CA PHE A 253 -44.28 19.15 5.62
C PHE A 253 -44.96 19.77 4.40
N LEU A 254 -44.73 19.23 3.21
CA LEU A 254 -45.46 19.60 1.99
C LEU A 254 -46.66 18.66 1.80
N THR A 255 -47.72 19.13 1.18
CA THR A 255 -48.84 18.27 0.75
C THR A 255 -48.42 17.36 -0.42
N ASP A 256 -48.96 16.14 -0.50
CA ASP A 256 -48.67 15.24 -1.62
C ASP A 256 -49.39 15.71 -2.91
N GLY A 257 -48.63 15.89 -4.00
CA GLY A 257 -49.14 16.35 -5.31
C GLY A 257 -48.12 17.21 -6.09
N ASP A 258 -48.50 17.70 -7.28
CA ASP A 258 -47.65 18.57 -8.13
C ASP A 258 -47.52 20.02 -7.59
N ASP A 259 -48.35 20.42 -6.63
CA ASP A 259 -48.27 21.72 -5.98
C ASP A 259 -47.30 21.69 -4.79
N GLN A 260 -46.02 21.93 -5.09
CA GLN A 260 -44.93 21.97 -4.12
C GLN A 260 -44.92 23.23 -3.23
N SER A 261 -46.01 24.02 -3.20
CA SER A 261 -46.11 25.28 -2.44
C SER A 261 -47.02 25.23 -1.21
N THR A 262 -47.81 24.16 -1.04
CA THR A 262 -48.79 24.06 0.05
C THR A 262 -48.24 23.31 1.28
N CYS A 263 -48.26 23.97 2.44
CA CYS A 263 -47.77 23.39 3.70
C CYS A 263 -48.81 22.53 4.42
N ASN A 264 -48.39 21.35 4.84
CA ASN A 264 -49.13 20.47 5.74
C ASN A 264 -48.82 20.82 7.21
N ILE A 265 -49.55 21.79 7.76
CA ILE A 265 -49.36 22.29 9.13
C ILE A 265 -49.56 21.18 10.17
N THR A 266 -50.52 20.28 9.94
CA THR A 266 -50.76 19.12 10.80
C THR A 266 -49.53 18.23 10.92
N SER A 267 -48.76 18.04 9.84
CA SER A 267 -47.50 17.28 9.86
C SER A 267 -46.42 17.96 10.72
N VAL A 268 -46.34 19.30 10.66
CA VAL A 268 -45.42 20.09 11.49
C VAL A 268 -45.75 19.92 12.98
N GLU A 269 -47.03 19.99 13.35
CA GLU A 269 -47.50 19.81 14.73
C GLU A 269 -47.32 18.38 15.23
N ASN A 270 -47.63 17.38 14.40
CA ASN A 270 -47.43 15.96 14.72
C ASN A 270 -45.95 15.63 14.98
N THR A 271 -45.03 16.28 14.27
CA THR A 271 -43.59 16.06 14.46
C THR A 271 -43.09 16.52 15.82
N LYS A 272 -43.68 17.58 16.39
CA LYS A 272 -43.37 18.00 17.77
C LYS A 272 -43.73 16.91 18.79
N SER A 273 -44.84 16.19 18.57
CA SER A 273 -45.22 15.03 19.38
C SER A 273 -44.23 13.85 19.24
N ILE A 274 -43.60 13.65 18.08
CA ILE A 274 -42.52 12.66 17.89
C ILE A 274 -41.30 13.02 18.77
N LEU A 275 -40.94 14.31 18.84
CA LEU A 275 -39.84 14.79 19.68
C LEU A 275 -40.14 14.69 21.18
N GLU A 276 -41.35 15.02 21.59
CA GLU A 276 -41.78 14.96 23.00
C GLU A 276 -41.93 13.51 23.50
N SER A 277 -42.45 12.61 22.67
CA SER A 277 -42.69 11.21 23.03
C SER A 277 -41.45 10.31 22.91
N LYS A 278 -40.35 10.82 22.34
CA LYS A 278 -39.09 10.09 22.05
C LYS A 278 -39.30 8.81 21.23
N LYS A 279 -40.42 8.66 20.53
CA LYS A 279 -40.74 7.49 19.70
C LYS A 279 -40.35 7.76 18.25
N SER A 280 -39.07 7.62 17.93
CA SER A 280 -38.63 7.57 16.54
C SER A 280 -38.65 6.10 16.04
N GLN A 281 -38.95 5.89 14.76
CA GLN A 281 -38.69 4.59 14.10
C GLN A 281 -37.30 4.53 13.47
N TRP A 282 -36.41 5.47 13.83
CA TRP A 282 -35.18 5.75 13.10
C TRP A 282 -34.28 4.52 12.98
N ASP A 283 -34.09 3.74 14.05
CA ASP A 283 -33.24 2.53 14.01
C ASP A 283 -33.73 1.46 13.02
N LYS A 284 -35.04 1.39 12.77
CA LYS A 284 -35.65 0.45 11.81
C LYS A 284 -35.53 0.92 10.37
N VAL A 285 -35.29 2.22 10.18
CA VAL A 285 -35.19 2.82 8.85
C VAL A 285 -33.75 3.23 8.51
N ALA A 286 -32.82 3.31 9.45
CA ALA A 286 -31.41 3.65 9.19
C ALA A 286 -30.78 2.70 8.15
N SER A 287 -30.21 3.25 7.08
CA SER A 287 -29.53 2.45 6.04
C SER A 287 -28.19 1.90 6.55
N SER A 288 -27.59 0.99 5.78
CA SER A 288 -26.22 0.50 6.04
C SER A 288 -25.22 1.66 6.09
N SER A 289 -25.31 2.63 5.15
CA SER A 289 -24.44 3.81 5.13
C SER A 289 -24.56 4.67 6.40
N HIS A 290 -25.74 4.72 7.04
CA HIS A 290 -25.94 5.46 8.30
C HIS A 290 -25.30 4.76 9.49
N LYS A 291 -25.38 3.43 9.56
CA LYS A 291 -24.73 2.66 10.63
C LYS A 291 -23.21 2.73 10.50
N GLN A 292 -22.72 2.71 9.26
CA GLN A 292 -21.30 2.92 8.92
C GLN A 292 -20.83 4.31 9.35
N PHE A 293 -21.55 5.38 8.96
CA PHE A 293 -21.23 6.76 9.37
C PHE A 293 -21.21 6.96 10.89
N LYS A 294 -22.14 6.32 11.61
CA LYS A 294 -22.17 6.36 13.08
C LYS A 294 -20.93 5.71 13.70
N MET A 295 -20.57 4.51 13.26
CA MET A 295 -19.36 3.83 13.72
C MET A 295 -18.10 4.69 13.47
N TYR A 296 -18.01 5.34 12.30
CA TYR A 296 -16.91 6.27 12.00
C TYR A 296 -16.87 7.48 12.92
N GLN A 297 -18.02 8.12 13.16
CA GLN A 297 -18.12 9.26 14.07
C GLN A 297 -17.70 8.89 15.50
N ASP A 298 -18.10 7.69 15.98
CA ASP A 298 -17.72 7.20 17.31
C ASP A 298 -16.20 6.96 17.44
N ILE A 299 -15.54 6.49 16.37
CA ILE A 299 -14.07 6.32 16.32
C ILE A 299 -13.38 7.67 16.35
N VAL A 300 -13.82 8.62 15.52
CA VAL A 300 -13.28 9.98 15.48
C VAL A 300 -13.43 10.65 16.85
N ASP A 301 -14.62 10.58 17.46
CA ASP A 301 -14.89 11.17 18.77
C ASP A 301 -14.05 10.55 19.88
N THR A 302 -13.88 9.22 19.87
CA THR A 302 -13.03 8.52 20.83
C THR A 302 -11.59 8.99 20.68
N PHE A 303 -11.08 9.09 19.45
CA PHE A 303 -9.72 9.53 19.17
C PHE A 303 -9.45 10.99 19.60
N TYR A 304 -10.32 11.93 19.21
CA TYR A 304 -10.21 13.34 19.61
C TYR A 304 -10.40 13.59 21.12
N SER A 305 -10.98 12.62 21.84
CA SER A 305 -11.10 12.65 23.30
C SER A 305 -9.84 12.18 24.05
N THR A 306 -8.88 11.54 23.35
CA THR A 306 -7.61 11.09 23.93
C THR A 306 -6.52 12.18 23.88
N ARG A 307 -5.50 12.05 24.73
CA ARG A 307 -4.30 12.92 24.69
C ARG A 307 -3.55 12.83 23.35
N ILE A 308 -3.58 11.66 22.71
CA ILE A 308 -2.94 11.37 21.41
C ILE A 308 -3.65 12.13 20.27
N GLY A 309 -4.99 12.11 20.24
CA GLY A 309 -5.76 12.87 19.25
C GLY A 309 -5.66 14.40 19.38
N ALA A 310 -5.21 14.92 20.53
CA ALA A 310 -4.90 16.33 20.70
C ALA A 310 -3.57 16.75 20.05
N ALA A 311 -2.58 15.84 20.00
CA ALA A 311 -1.26 16.08 19.40
C ALA A 311 -1.26 15.93 17.87
N MET A 312 -2.08 15.00 17.32
CA MET A 312 -2.12 14.68 15.88
C MET A 312 -3.17 15.48 15.07
N ARG A 313 -3.74 16.56 15.62
CA ARG A 313 -4.86 17.31 15.00
C ARG A 313 -4.61 17.82 13.58
N GLN A 314 -3.35 18.13 13.23
CA GLN A 314 -3.00 18.64 11.89
C GLN A 314 -2.83 17.51 10.86
N SER A 315 -2.31 16.33 11.25
CA SER A 315 -2.12 15.17 10.36
C SER A 315 -3.42 14.38 10.08
N LEU A 316 -4.41 14.45 10.99
CA LEU A 316 -5.72 13.78 10.86
C LEU A 316 -6.62 14.32 9.72
N ILE A 317 -6.29 15.47 9.14
CA ILE A 317 -7.00 16.05 7.99
C ILE A 317 -7.03 15.04 6.82
N LEU A 318 -5.98 14.24 6.69
CA LEU A 318 -5.86 13.19 5.67
C LEU A 318 -6.67 11.92 6.00
N LEU A 319 -6.96 11.64 7.29
CA LEU A 319 -7.75 10.48 7.74
C LEU A 319 -9.24 10.63 7.42
N GLY A 320 -9.79 11.83 7.57
CA GLY A 320 -11.13 12.16 7.10
C GLY A 320 -11.27 12.08 5.57
N VAL A 321 -10.19 12.35 4.83
CA VAL A 321 -10.13 12.26 3.36
C VAL A 321 -10.06 10.79 2.89
N ALA A 322 -9.26 9.95 3.56
CA ALA A 322 -9.13 8.53 3.27
C ALA A 322 -10.40 7.73 3.63
N LEU A 323 -11.01 8.01 4.79
CA LEU A 323 -12.26 7.38 5.23
C LEU A 323 -13.43 7.68 4.27
N ALA A 324 -13.49 8.89 3.71
CA ALA A 324 -14.47 9.22 2.68
C ALA A 324 -14.21 8.47 1.36
N PHE A 325 -12.94 8.20 1.02
CA PHE A 325 -12.55 7.44 -0.17
C PHE A 325 -12.91 5.94 -0.06
N LEU A 326 -12.81 5.34 1.13
CA LEU A 326 -13.12 3.92 1.37
C LEU A 326 -14.61 3.60 1.22
N THR A 327 -15.49 4.50 1.70
CA THR A 327 -16.93 4.37 1.46
C THR A 327 -17.30 4.39 -0.03
N PHE A 328 -16.43 4.96 -0.89
CA PHE A 328 -16.64 5.04 -2.33
C PHE A 328 -16.28 3.75 -3.08
N VAL A 329 -15.22 3.05 -2.66
CA VAL A 329 -14.80 1.78 -3.28
C VAL A 329 -15.88 0.71 -3.07
N GLU A 330 -16.46 0.64 -1.88
CA GLU A 330 -17.55 -0.31 -1.59
C GLU A 330 -18.89 0.05 -2.27
N SER A 331 -19.11 1.33 -2.60
CA SER A 331 -20.34 1.79 -3.25
C SER A 331 -20.39 1.60 -4.78
N GLY A 332 -19.30 1.09 -5.38
CA GLY A 332 -19.26 0.68 -6.79
C GLY A 332 -19.28 1.81 -7.82
N VAL A 333 -18.75 2.99 -7.49
CA VAL A 333 -18.83 4.20 -8.36
C VAL A 333 -17.58 4.40 -9.25
N LEU A 334 -16.65 3.45 -9.32
CA LEU A 334 -15.63 3.43 -10.38
C LEU A 334 -16.22 2.85 -11.68
N ARG A 335 -17.00 3.64 -12.41
CA ARG A 335 -17.25 3.36 -13.84
C ARG A 335 -15.99 3.72 -14.60
N ASN A 336 -15.21 2.70 -14.98
CA ASN A 336 -13.95 2.90 -15.69
C ASN A 336 -14.12 2.73 -17.21
N HIS A 337 -13.28 3.45 -17.95
CA HIS A 337 -13.24 3.64 -19.40
C HIS A 337 -13.12 2.33 -20.25
N GLU A 338 -12.89 1.18 -19.60
CA GLU A 338 -12.80 -0.14 -20.24
C GLU A 338 -14.11 -0.93 -20.27
N PHE A 339 -15.10 -0.61 -19.43
CA PHE A 339 -16.46 -1.15 -19.61
C PHE A 339 -17.04 -0.69 -20.96
N GLU A 340 -16.75 0.57 -21.33
CA GLU A 340 -17.04 1.11 -22.65
C GLU A 340 -16.24 0.42 -23.76
N LYS A 341 -14.96 0.12 -23.53
CA LYS A 341 -14.15 -0.65 -24.50
C LYS A 341 -14.70 -2.06 -24.71
N TRP A 342 -15.12 -2.77 -23.67
CA TRP A 342 -15.70 -4.11 -23.79
C TRP A 342 -17.04 -4.10 -24.53
N THR A 343 -17.90 -3.11 -24.26
CA THR A 343 -19.13 -2.90 -25.03
C THR A 343 -18.84 -2.53 -26.50
N SER A 344 -17.73 -1.80 -26.76
CA SER A 344 -17.34 -1.41 -28.12
C SER A 344 -16.60 -2.50 -28.91
N ALA A 345 -15.87 -3.41 -28.24
CA ALA A 345 -15.03 -4.41 -28.88
C ALA A 345 -15.83 -5.61 -29.42
N ASN A 346 -17.02 -5.86 -28.89
CA ASN A 346 -17.85 -7.01 -29.27
C ASN A 346 -19.12 -6.65 -30.06
N GLY A 347 -19.39 -5.36 -30.33
CA GLY A 347 -20.48 -4.92 -31.20
C GLY A 347 -21.88 -5.45 -30.85
N ASN A 348 -22.09 -5.91 -29.62
CA ASN A 348 -23.30 -6.61 -29.20
C ASN A 348 -23.69 -6.17 -27.79
N GLU A 349 -24.76 -5.36 -27.69
CA GLU A 349 -25.29 -4.79 -26.44
C GLU A 349 -25.84 -5.86 -25.46
N ASN A 350 -25.84 -7.14 -25.86
CA ASN A 350 -26.41 -8.26 -25.11
C ASN A 350 -25.37 -9.31 -24.62
N ALA A 351 -24.07 -9.00 -24.63
CA ALA A 351 -23.08 -9.92 -24.07
C ALA A 351 -23.26 -10.07 -22.53
N PRO A 352 -23.19 -11.29 -21.98
CA PRO A 352 -23.31 -11.49 -20.53
C PRO A 352 -22.15 -10.80 -19.80
N PRO A 353 -22.39 -10.19 -18.62
CA PRO A 353 -21.34 -9.51 -17.87
C PRO A 353 -20.19 -10.49 -17.56
N PRO A 354 -18.94 -10.01 -17.45
CA PRO A 354 -17.83 -10.87 -17.06
C PRO A 354 -18.17 -11.54 -15.72
N PRO A 355 -17.80 -12.81 -15.51
CA PRO A 355 -18.10 -13.48 -14.25
C PRO A 355 -17.50 -12.69 -13.08
N LYS A 356 -18.25 -12.62 -11.97
CA LYS A 356 -18.01 -11.74 -10.81
C LYS A 356 -16.54 -11.70 -10.36
N TYR A 357 -15.84 -12.85 -10.36
CA TYR A 357 -14.43 -12.96 -10.00
C TYR A 357 -13.47 -12.22 -10.96
N LYS A 358 -13.76 -12.14 -12.27
CA LYS A 358 -12.95 -11.35 -13.23
C LYS A 358 -13.12 -9.85 -13.02
N MET A 359 -14.33 -9.40 -12.71
CA MET A 359 -14.59 -7.99 -12.37
C MET A 359 -13.92 -7.58 -11.06
N LEU A 360 -14.00 -8.44 -10.02
CA LEU A 360 -13.30 -8.23 -8.76
C LEU A 360 -11.78 -8.22 -8.94
N ARG A 361 -11.21 -9.15 -9.73
CA ARG A 361 -9.78 -9.18 -10.05
C ARG A 361 -9.30 -7.89 -10.73
N TYR A 362 -10.11 -7.35 -11.64
CA TYR A 362 -9.77 -6.10 -12.34
C TYR A 362 -9.89 -4.88 -11.42
N ALA A 363 -10.96 -4.80 -10.62
CA ALA A 363 -11.14 -3.73 -9.63
C ALA A 363 -10.01 -3.75 -8.58
N LYS A 364 -9.63 -4.93 -8.08
CA LYS A 364 -8.50 -5.10 -7.17
C LYS A 364 -7.15 -4.74 -7.80
N LYS A 365 -6.90 -5.20 -9.04
CA LYS A 365 -5.70 -4.83 -9.79
C LYS A 365 -5.60 -3.30 -9.96
N ALA A 366 -6.72 -2.64 -10.27
CA ALA A 366 -6.77 -1.18 -10.40
C ALA A 366 -6.55 -0.45 -9.07
N VAL A 367 -7.06 -0.95 -7.94
CA VAL A 367 -6.80 -0.37 -6.61
C VAL A 367 -5.34 -0.54 -6.18
N ASN A 368 -4.71 -1.66 -6.53
CA ASN A 368 -3.32 -1.98 -6.17
C ASN A 368 -2.27 -1.43 -7.16
N GLU A 369 -2.69 -0.78 -8.25
CA GLU A 369 -1.77 -0.15 -9.20
C GLU A 369 -0.99 1.00 -8.54
N PRO A 370 0.32 1.16 -8.86
CA PRO A 370 1.20 2.16 -8.22
C PRO A 370 0.66 3.61 -8.26
N GLU A 371 -0.17 3.95 -9.24
CA GLU A 371 -0.79 5.28 -9.39
C GLU A 371 -2.00 5.49 -8.45
N ASN A 372 -2.55 4.41 -7.89
CA ASN A 372 -3.74 4.39 -7.03
C ASN A 372 -3.45 4.07 -5.55
N ARG A 373 -2.17 3.85 -5.17
CA ARG A 373 -1.70 3.58 -3.79
C ARG A 373 -1.74 4.77 -2.82
N LYS A 374 -2.52 5.82 -3.11
CA LYS A 374 -2.71 6.97 -2.20
C LYS A 374 -3.27 6.55 -0.84
N MET A 375 -4.08 5.48 -0.83
CA MET A 375 -4.68 4.91 0.37
C MET A 375 -3.62 4.22 1.25
N SER A 376 -2.81 3.34 0.66
CA SER A 376 -1.69 2.69 1.35
C SER A 376 -0.69 3.70 1.89
N CYS A 377 -0.37 4.72 1.08
CA CYS A 377 0.50 5.80 1.51
C CYS A 377 -0.02 6.52 2.74
N PHE A 378 -1.31 6.89 2.70
CA PHE A 378 -1.98 7.53 3.81
C PHE A 378 -1.95 6.68 5.09
N PHE A 379 -2.21 5.38 5.00
CA PHE A 379 -2.17 4.50 6.16
C PHE A 379 -0.77 4.36 6.74
N CYS A 380 0.24 4.23 5.88
CA CYS A 380 1.62 4.19 6.33
C CYS A 380 2.01 5.49 7.05
N THR A 381 1.74 6.65 6.45
CA THR A 381 2.14 7.92 7.07
C THR A 381 1.40 8.13 8.39
N PHE A 382 0.14 7.73 8.48
CA PHE A 382 -0.61 7.75 9.74
C PHE A 382 -0.03 6.81 10.80
N ALA A 383 0.35 5.59 10.42
CA ALA A 383 0.97 4.62 11.32
C ALA A 383 2.30 5.17 11.86
N VAL A 384 3.17 5.67 10.97
CA VAL A 384 4.47 6.23 11.35
C VAL A 384 4.32 7.48 12.22
N ASP A 385 3.44 8.42 11.86
CA ASP A 385 3.12 9.58 12.69
C ASP A 385 2.65 9.17 14.10
N GLY A 386 1.79 8.15 14.17
CA GLY A 386 1.28 7.61 15.43
C GLY A 386 2.37 6.99 16.29
N VAL A 387 3.26 6.20 15.70
CA VAL A 387 4.40 5.59 16.39
C VAL A 387 5.37 6.67 16.89
N GLN A 388 5.74 7.64 16.05
CA GLN A 388 6.63 8.74 16.44
C GLN A 388 6.03 9.56 17.58
N ALA A 389 4.71 9.80 17.58
CA ALA A 389 4.02 10.50 18.66
C ALA A 389 4.01 9.70 19.98
N LEU A 390 3.92 8.36 19.92
CA LEU A 390 4.00 7.49 21.09
C LEU A 390 5.43 7.42 21.65
N ILE A 391 6.43 7.31 20.78
CA ILE A 391 7.86 7.39 21.15
C ILE A 391 8.15 8.73 21.83
N ALA A 392 7.70 9.85 21.25
CA ALA A 392 7.88 11.18 21.85
C ALA A 392 7.18 11.36 23.22
N GLN A 393 6.20 10.51 23.54
CA GLN A 393 5.51 10.47 24.82
C GLN A 393 6.10 9.45 25.81
N ASN A 394 7.20 8.78 25.43
CA ASN A 394 7.87 7.76 26.23
C ASN A 394 6.92 6.58 26.58
N SER A 395 6.03 6.24 25.64
CA SER A 395 5.19 5.03 25.68
C SER A 395 6.06 3.77 25.61
N THR A 396 5.57 2.64 26.09
CA THR A 396 6.29 1.37 26.00
C THR A 396 6.15 0.72 24.61
N ASP A 397 7.08 -0.16 24.24
CA ASP A 397 7.03 -0.91 22.97
C ASP A 397 5.72 -1.71 22.83
N ASP A 398 5.18 -2.23 23.94
CA ASP A 398 3.87 -2.92 23.96
C ASP A 398 2.69 -1.97 23.68
N GLU A 399 2.75 -0.72 24.15
CA GLU A 399 1.74 0.29 23.83
C GLU A 399 1.80 0.70 22.36
N VAL A 400 2.99 0.79 21.79
CA VAL A 400 3.21 1.04 20.36
C VAL A 400 2.70 -0.14 19.52
N ALA A 401 3.06 -1.37 19.88
CA ALA A 401 2.57 -2.58 19.22
C ALA A 401 1.04 -2.67 19.30
N ALA A 402 0.44 -2.42 20.46
CA ALA A 402 -1.02 -2.43 20.61
C ALA A 402 -1.71 -1.37 19.72
N PHE A 403 -1.12 -0.18 19.57
CA PHE A 403 -1.61 0.81 18.62
C PHE A 403 -1.59 0.30 17.17
N LEU A 404 -0.47 -0.28 16.75
CA LEU A 404 -0.32 -0.82 15.39
C LEU A 404 -1.25 -2.02 15.13
N VAL A 405 -1.44 -2.92 16.11
CA VAL A 405 -2.36 -4.07 15.97
C VAL A 405 -3.79 -3.58 15.78
N ASN A 406 -4.24 -2.64 16.61
CA ASN A 406 -5.56 -2.04 16.45
C ASN A 406 -5.71 -1.34 15.09
N LEU A 407 -4.65 -0.74 14.56
CA LEU A 407 -4.67 -0.10 13.25
C LEU A 407 -4.79 -1.13 12.11
N CYS A 408 -4.04 -2.23 12.22
CA CYS A 408 -4.06 -3.35 11.29
C CYS A 408 -5.47 -3.99 11.24
N ASP A 409 -6.04 -4.29 12.41
CA ASP A 409 -7.39 -4.84 12.56
C ASP A 409 -8.47 -3.86 12.06
N LEU A 410 -8.34 -2.57 12.37
CA LEU A 410 -9.30 -1.53 11.97
C LEU A 410 -9.41 -1.39 10.45
N PHE A 411 -8.29 -1.52 9.75
CA PHE A 411 -8.24 -1.39 8.30
C PHE A 411 -8.33 -2.71 7.54
N ASP A 412 -8.51 -3.85 8.25
CA ASP A 412 -8.56 -5.19 7.66
C ASP A 412 -7.35 -5.43 6.74
N VAL A 413 -6.14 -5.06 7.22
CA VAL A 413 -4.89 -5.14 6.45
C VAL A 413 -4.46 -6.59 6.23
N GLU A 414 -4.55 -7.40 7.29
CA GLU A 414 -4.27 -8.84 7.32
C GLU A 414 -5.23 -9.50 8.32
N GLN A 415 -5.19 -10.82 8.45
CA GLN A 415 -5.95 -11.53 9.48
C GLN A 415 -5.51 -11.09 10.89
N PRO A 416 -6.42 -11.05 11.89
CA PRO A 416 -6.08 -10.61 13.25
C PRO A 416 -4.89 -11.34 13.89
N HIS A 417 -4.72 -12.64 13.63
CA HIS A 417 -3.56 -13.41 14.09
C HIS A 417 -2.27 -12.94 13.44
N VAL A 418 -2.27 -12.75 12.11
CA VAL A 418 -1.14 -12.22 11.35
C VAL A 418 -0.80 -10.81 11.81
N CYS A 419 -1.79 -9.89 11.82
CA CYS A 419 -1.65 -8.52 12.32
C CYS A 419 -0.97 -8.49 13.69
N LYS A 420 -1.50 -9.27 14.64
CA LYS A 420 -0.94 -9.33 15.99
C LYS A 420 0.50 -9.84 15.97
N ASN A 421 0.75 -11.02 15.43
CA ASN A 421 2.03 -11.66 15.63
C ASN A 421 3.14 -11.03 14.78
N ILE A 422 2.85 -10.53 13.57
CA ILE A 422 3.87 -9.82 12.77
C ILE A 422 4.32 -8.54 13.48
N ILE A 423 3.39 -7.78 14.05
CA ILE A 423 3.72 -6.54 14.75
C ILE A 423 4.53 -6.84 16.00
N TYR A 424 4.17 -7.89 16.75
CA TYR A 424 4.92 -8.28 17.94
C TYR A 424 6.30 -8.89 17.61
N ALA A 425 6.45 -9.53 16.46
CA ALA A 425 7.73 -10.07 15.99
C ALA A 425 8.72 -8.95 15.64
N PHE A 426 8.25 -7.85 15.03
CA PHE A 426 9.09 -6.75 14.56
C PHE A 426 9.13 -5.53 15.48
N LYS A 427 8.36 -5.50 16.59
CA LYS A 427 8.23 -4.30 17.42
C LYS A 427 9.58 -3.79 17.94
N ASP A 428 10.47 -4.71 18.32
CA ASP A 428 11.72 -4.37 18.99
C ASP A 428 12.75 -3.81 17.99
N GLU A 429 12.71 -4.23 16.72
CA GLU A 429 13.50 -3.73 15.60
C GLU A 429 13.00 -2.36 15.14
N VAL A 430 11.69 -2.27 14.87
CA VAL A 430 11.06 -1.06 14.31
C VAL A 430 11.14 0.10 15.30
N VAL A 431 10.78 -0.13 16.57
CA VAL A 431 10.87 0.93 17.60
C VAL A 431 12.32 1.38 17.79
N PHE A 432 13.26 0.44 17.88
CA PHE A 432 14.68 0.75 18.04
C PHE A 432 15.22 1.67 16.93
N VAL A 433 14.86 1.37 15.68
CA VAL A 433 15.27 2.16 14.51
C VAL A 433 14.58 3.51 14.49
N LEU A 434 13.27 3.58 14.76
CA LEU A 434 12.52 4.84 14.76
C LEU A 434 12.95 5.79 15.88
N GLU A 435 13.43 5.29 17.02
CA GLU A 435 14.00 6.12 18.09
C GLU A 435 15.31 6.81 17.70
N ARG A 436 16.10 6.18 16.82
CA ARG A 436 17.48 6.58 16.49
C ARG A 436 17.62 7.19 15.10
N SER A 437 16.63 6.96 14.24
CA SER A 437 16.62 7.49 12.90
C SER A 437 15.93 8.86 12.85
N VAL A 438 16.42 9.72 11.96
CA VAL A 438 15.88 11.07 11.73
C VAL A 438 14.90 11.11 10.56
N PHE A 439 14.30 9.97 10.21
CA PHE A 439 13.41 9.88 9.04
C PHE A 439 12.02 10.44 9.33
N THR A 440 11.51 11.18 8.36
CA THR A 440 10.11 11.61 8.30
C THR A 440 9.19 10.44 7.90
N PRO A 441 7.89 10.52 8.23
CA PRO A 441 6.90 9.57 7.71
C PRO A 441 6.93 9.44 6.18
N GLU A 442 7.16 10.55 5.47
CA GLU A 442 7.27 10.55 4.01
C GLU A 442 8.53 9.82 3.49
N GLU A 443 9.61 9.80 4.26
CA GLU A 443 10.83 9.05 3.94
C GLU A 443 10.65 7.55 4.20
N ILE A 444 10.09 7.18 5.35
CA ILE A 444 9.81 5.77 5.68
C ILE A 444 8.76 5.17 4.75
N CYS A 445 7.66 5.88 4.52
CA CYS A 445 6.60 5.38 3.65
C CYS A 445 6.96 5.46 2.17
N GLY A 446 7.78 6.44 1.79
CA GLY A 446 8.32 6.55 0.43
C GLY A 446 9.25 5.40 0.10
N ALA A 447 9.92 4.84 1.09
CA ALA A 447 10.76 3.66 0.92
C ALA A 447 9.96 2.45 0.41
N PHE A 448 8.84 2.12 1.05
CA PHE A 448 8.11 0.88 0.78
C PHE A 448 6.88 1.06 -0.14
N ILE A 449 6.42 2.29 -0.35
CA ILE A 449 5.21 2.58 -1.13
C ILE A 449 5.53 3.55 -2.27
N ALA A 450 5.49 3.03 -3.50
CA ALA A 450 5.65 3.84 -4.70
C ALA A 450 4.71 5.07 -4.69
N ASN A 451 5.26 6.23 -5.03
CA ASN A 451 4.58 7.54 -5.02
C ASN A 451 4.11 8.04 -3.63
N CYS A 452 4.69 7.53 -2.53
CA CYS A 452 4.36 7.95 -1.16
C CYS A 452 5.44 8.83 -0.51
N GLY A 453 5.57 10.09 -0.91
CA GLY A 453 6.65 10.94 -0.38
C GLY A 453 7.97 10.70 -1.14
N HIS A 454 9.10 10.81 -0.45
CA HIS A 454 10.43 10.75 -1.04
C HIS A 454 11.20 9.52 -0.54
N SER A 455 11.67 8.66 -1.44
CA SER A 455 12.43 7.46 -1.10
C SER A 455 13.94 7.68 -0.97
N ASP A 456 14.41 8.93 -1.07
CA ASP A 456 15.83 9.22 -1.26
C ASP A 456 16.70 8.82 -0.05
N LYS A 457 16.16 8.83 1.18
CA LYS A 457 16.85 8.30 2.37
C LYS A 457 15.87 7.48 3.20
N PRO A 458 16.26 6.28 3.69
CA PRO A 458 17.60 5.67 3.66
C PRO A 458 17.91 4.81 2.42
N LEU A 459 16.93 4.41 1.61
CA LEU A 459 17.14 3.41 0.54
C LEU A 459 18.22 3.76 -0.48
N THR A 460 18.41 5.05 -0.75
CA THR A 460 19.33 5.52 -1.80
C THR A 460 20.58 6.23 -1.28
N HIS A 461 20.88 6.11 0.01
CA HIS A 461 22.10 6.70 0.58
C HIS A 461 23.36 6.04 -0.03
N MET A 462 24.37 6.88 -0.30
CA MET A 462 25.60 6.49 -0.99
C MET A 462 26.78 6.65 -0.03
N TRP A 463 27.61 5.63 0.01
CA TRP A 463 28.91 5.62 0.67
C TRP A 463 29.93 4.98 -0.26
N ASN A 464 31.21 5.14 0.04
CA ASN A 464 32.29 4.60 -0.78
C ASN A 464 33.15 3.64 0.03
N ILE A 465 33.58 2.56 -0.61
CA ILE A 465 34.63 1.68 -0.11
C ILE A 465 35.92 1.86 -0.92
N THR A 466 37.07 1.59 -0.30
CA THR A 466 38.35 1.67 -0.99
C THR A 466 38.58 0.41 -1.81
N ILE A 467 38.39 0.49 -3.12
CA ILE A 467 38.71 -0.59 -4.06
C ILE A 467 40.14 -0.38 -4.59
N PRO A 468 41.04 -1.38 -4.48
CA PRO A 468 42.42 -1.22 -4.94
C PRO A 468 42.46 -1.02 -6.46
N GLY A 469 43.34 -0.11 -6.90
CA GLY A 469 43.59 0.13 -8.32
C GLY A 469 44.32 -1.04 -9.02
N GLY A 470 44.90 -0.75 -10.18
CA GLY A 470 45.74 -1.73 -10.89
C GLY A 470 44.95 -2.84 -11.60
N LYS A 471 43.69 -2.57 -12.00
CA LYS A 471 42.86 -3.49 -12.80
C LYS A 471 43.67 -4.04 -13.99
N PRO A 472 43.86 -5.37 -14.10
CA PRO A 472 44.54 -5.97 -15.24
C PRO A 472 43.81 -5.68 -16.56
N PRO A 473 44.50 -5.75 -17.71
CA PRO A 473 43.83 -5.65 -19.01
C PRO A 473 42.67 -6.64 -19.12
N ILE A 474 41.54 -6.18 -19.65
CA ILE A 474 40.33 -6.98 -19.86
C ILE A 474 40.68 -8.20 -20.71
N ARG A 475 40.29 -9.39 -20.25
CA ARG A 475 40.43 -10.63 -21.02
C ARG A 475 39.14 -10.93 -21.78
N PRO A 476 39.23 -11.47 -23.00
CA PRO A 476 38.03 -11.95 -23.69
C PRO A 476 37.39 -13.09 -22.90
N TRP A 477 36.07 -13.24 -23.03
CA TRP A 477 35.36 -14.39 -22.47
C TRP A 477 36.02 -15.70 -22.94
N PRO A 478 36.33 -16.63 -22.03
CA PRO A 478 37.09 -17.81 -22.38
C PRO A 478 36.26 -18.76 -23.27
N LYS A 479 36.93 -19.39 -24.23
CA LYS A 479 36.34 -20.48 -25.03
C LYS A 479 36.65 -21.82 -24.37
N ILE A 480 35.61 -22.55 -24.03
CA ILE A 480 35.72 -23.89 -23.44
C ILE A 480 35.82 -24.92 -24.59
N PRO A 481 36.91 -25.69 -24.70
CA PRO A 481 37.01 -26.75 -25.72
C PRO A 481 36.02 -27.89 -25.43
N ASP A 482 35.40 -28.44 -26.46
CA ASP A 482 34.35 -29.46 -26.31
C ASP A 482 34.80 -30.73 -25.58
N ASN A 483 36.08 -31.08 -25.68
CA ASN A 483 36.67 -32.30 -25.16
C ASN A 483 37.24 -32.19 -23.73
N LYS A 484 36.99 -31.08 -23.04
CA LYS A 484 37.45 -30.87 -21.66
C LYS A 484 36.43 -31.40 -20.65
N PRO A 485 36.90 -31.92 -19.49
CA PRO A 485 36.00 -32.34 -18.42
C PRO A 485 35.25 -31.14 -17.85
N THR A 486 34.11 -31.43 -17.22
CA THR A 486 33.27 -30.48 -16.52
C THR A 486 32.94 -31.02 -15.12
N PHE A 487 32.55 -30.12 -14.23
CA PHE A 487 31.91 -30.46 -12.97
C PHE A 487 30.40 -30.35 -13.11
N LYS A 488 29.67 -31.31 -12.53
CA LYS A 488 28.21 -31.27 -12.51
C LYS A 488 27.73 -30.74 -11.15
N VAL A 489 27.00 -29.63 -11.17
CA VAL A 489 26.65 -28.87 -9.96
C VAL A 489 25.15 -28.68 -9.88
N LEU A 490 24.56 -29.03 -8.74
CA LEU A 490 23.16 -28.74 -8.44
C LEU A 490 23.06 -27.37 -7.77
N HIS A 491 22.07 -26.57 -8.15
CA HIS A 491 21.70 -25.34 -7.46
C HIS A 491 20.25 -25.45 -6.99
N LEU A 492 20.08 -25.38 -5.67
CA LEU A 492 18.80 -25.25 -4.98
C LEU A 492 18.70 -23.84 -4.37
N SER A 493 17.51 -23.27 -4.39
CA SER A 493 17.26 -21.95 -3.80
C SER A 493 15.81 -21.88 -3.33
N ASP A 494 15.55 -21.07 -2.31
CA ASP A 494 14.20 -20.67 -1.88
C ASP A 494 13.31 -21.91 -1.68
N ILE A 495 13.70 -22.73 -0.72
CA ILE A 495 13.08 -24.02 -0.44
C ILE A 495 11.75 -23.83 0.29
N HIS A 496 11.69 -22.87 1.23
CA HIS A 496 10.52 -22.47 2.02
C HIS A 496 9.57 -23.62 2.36
N ILE A 497 9.96 -24.44 3.33
CA ILE A 497 9.12 -25.55 3.78
C ILE A 497 8.06 -25.03 4.74
N ASP A 498 6.79 -25.16 4.33
CA ASP A 498 5.65 -24.87 5.19
C ASP A 498 5.26 -26.10 6.02
N HIS A 499 5.70 -26.12 7.28
CA HIS A 499 5.33 -27.15 8.26
C HIS A 499 3.88 -27.07 8.73
N GLN A 500 3.19 -25.94 8.47
CA GLN A 500 1.79 -25.72 8.78
C GLN A 500 0.88 -25.84 7.55
N TYR A 501 1.39 -26.31 6.40
CA TYR A 501 0.59 -26.51 5.20
C TYR A 501 -0.55 -27.52 5.45
N VAL A 502 -1.80 -27.12 5.21
CA VAL A 502 -2.99 -27.97 5.43
C VAL A 502 -3.72 -28.25 4.13
N VAL A 503 -3.72 -29.51 3.71
CA VAL A 503 -4.47 -29.99 2.54
C VAL A 503 -5.97 -29.68 2.70
N GLY A 504 -6.56 -29.15 1.62
CA GLY A 504 -7.98 -28.82 1.53
C GLY A 504 -8.34 -27.41 1.98
N THR A 505 -7.42 -26.64 2.58
CA THR A 505 -7.64 -25.22 2.89
C THR A 505 -7.62 -24.35 1.64
N GLU A 506 -7.96 -23.06 1.75
CA GLU A 506 -7.97 -22.17 0.58
C GLU A 506 -6.55 -21.85 0.11
N ALA A 507 -6.25 -22.17 -1.16
CA ALA A 507 -4.99 -21.82 -1.80
C ALA A 507 -5.00 -20.42 -2.41
N TYR A 508 -6.18 -19.86 -2.76
CA TYR A 508 -6.31 -18.55 -3.40
C TYR A 508 -7.04 -17.53 -2.53
N CYS A 509 -6.49 -17.28 -1.34
CA CYS A 509 -7.10 -16.50 -0.28
C CYS A 509 -7.17 -14.98 -0.54
N GLN A 510 -6.41 -14.43 -1.51
CA GLN A 510 -6.42 -13.01 -1.89
C GLN A 510 -7.78 -12.47 -2.41
N LEU A 511 -8.76 -13.35 -2.68
CA LEU A 511 -10.02 -12.97 -3.33
C LEU A 511 -11.01 -12.25 -2.40
N ASP A 512 -10.79 -12.23 -1.08
CA ASP A 512 -11.88 -11.93 -0.15
C ASP A 512 -11.83 -10.57 0.58
N SER A 513 -10.73 -9.80 0.52
CA SER A 513 -10.69 -8.44 1.09
C SER A 513 -10.41 -7.35 0.04
N ALA A 514 -10.98 -6.15 0.25
CA ALA A 514 -10.80 -4.97 -0.60
C ALA A 514 -9.50 -4.21 -0.28
N LEU A 515 -9.00 -4.35 0.95
CA LEU A 515 -7.72 -3.81 1.43
C LEU A 515 -6.77 -4.91 1.91
N GLY A 516 -7.32 -6.04 2.38
CA GLY A 516 -6.53 -7.13 2.95
C GLY A 516 -5.55 -7.68 1.93
N THR A 517 -4.28 -7.49 2.25
CA THR A 517 -3.24 -8.39 1.78
C THR A 517 -3.48 -9.72 2.50
N TYR A 518 -3.19 -10.81 1.83
CA TYR A 518 -3.10 -12.09 2.50
C TYR A 518 -1.63 -12.44 2.40
N ALA A 519 -0.93 -12.53 3.53
CA ALA A 519 0.49 -12.81 3.51
C ALA A 519 0.79 -14.23 3.01
N MET A 520 0.00 -15.23 3.45
CA MET A 520 0.11 -16.60 2.96
C MET A 520 -1.20 -17.40 3.08
N CYS A 521 -1.46 -18.26 2.11
CA CYS A 521 -2.61 -19.17 2.00
C CYS A 521 -2.22 -20.63 2.39
N CYS A 522 -3.08 -21.60 2.06
CA CYS A 522 -2.86 -23.04 2.29
C CYS A 522 -2.66 -23.47 3.77
N ARG A 523 -3.09 -22.62 4.71
CA ARG A 523 -3.09 -22.87 6.16
C ARG A 523 -4.49 -22.78 6.76
N ASP A 524 -4.65 -23.26 8.00
CA ASP A 524 -5.91 -23.20 8.73
C ASP A 524 -6.03 -21.90 9.56
N TYR A 525 -6.74 -20.91 9.02
CA TYR A 525 -7.07 -19.66 9.71
C TYR A 525 -8.46 -19.68 10.38
N SER A 526 -9.05 -20.86 10.62
CA SER A 526 -10.42 -20.96 11.15
C SER A 526 -10.59 -20.35 12.55
N GLN A 527 -9.52 -20.22 13.33
CA GLN A 527 -9.54 -19.64 14.67
C GLN A 527 -9.66 -18.10 14.68
N ASP A 528 -9.25 -17.44 13.60
CA ASP A 528 -9.30 -15.97 13.47
C ASP A 528 -10.74 -15.42 13.39
N SER A 529 -11.71 -16.33 13.23
CA SER A 529 -13.14 -16.04 13.26
C SER A 529 -13.74 -15.94 14.68
N ALA A 530 -12.97 -16.24 15.74
CA ALA A 530 -13.51 -16.38 17.10
C ALA A 530 -13.76 -15.05 17.85
N GLY A 531 -13.28 -13.90 17.33
CA GLY A 531 -13.36 -12.60 18.00
C GLY A 531 -14.24 -11.53 17.34
N ASN A 532 -14.60 -11.70 16.07
CA ASN A 532 -15.43 -10.76 15.32
C ASN A 532 -16.38 -11.55 14.40
N PRO A 533 -17.71 -11.30 14.39
CA PRO A 533 -18.67 -12.04 13.57
C PRO A 533 -18.64 -11.59 12.10
N THR A 534 -17.45 -11.41 11.52
CA THR A 534 -17.25 -11.19 10.10
C THR A 534 -16.90 -12.52 9.43
N ASN A 535 -17.91 -13.36 9.21
CA ASN A 535 -18.04 -14.32 8.10
C ASN A 535 -16.87 -15.25 7.72
N LEU A 536 -15.80 -15.44 8.50
CA LEU A 536 -14.66 -16.29 8.10
C LEU A 536 -15.01 -17.79 8.10
N LYS A 537 -15.88 -18.26 9.00
CA LYS A 537 -16.36 -19.67 9.03
C LYS A 537 -17.27 -20.05 7.85
N ASP A 538 -17.82 -19.06 7.14
CA ASP A 538 -18.71 -19.27 5.99
C ASP A 538 -18.03 -18.90 4.65
N LYS A 539 -16.71 -18.62 4.64
CA LYS A 539 -16.01 -18.33 3.38
C LYS A 539 -15.89 -19.60 2.53
N PRO A 540 -16.34 -19.57 1.27
CA PRO A 540 -16.25 -20.73 0.40
C PRO A 540 -14.79 -21.00 0.02
N ILE A 541 -14.39 -22.26 0.03
CA ILE A 541 -13.11 -22.70 -0.55
C ILE A 541 -13.29 -22.74 -2.07
N TYR A 542 -12.65 -21.80 -2.77
CA TYR A 542 -12.61 -21.69 -4.22
C TYR A 542 -11.58 -22.63 -4.82
N VAL A 543 -10.38 -22.67 -4.24
CA VAL A 543 -9.27 -23.50 -4.70
C VAL A 543 -8.73 -24.29 -3.51
N PRO A 544 -9.09 -25.58 -3.37
CA PRO A 544 -8.59 -26.40 -2.26
C PRO A 544 -7.09 -26.69 -2.44
N ALA A 545 -6.33 -26.52 -1.37
CA ALA A 545 -4.92 -26.84 -1.28
C ALA A 545 -4.68 -28.34 -1.55
N GLY A 546 -3.89 -28.67 -2.58
CA GLY A 546 -3.54 -30.04 -2.91
C GLY A 546 -2.39 -30.58 -2.05
N PRO A 547 -2.19 -31.90 -1.98
CA PRO A 547 -1.10 -32.49 -1.20
C PRO A 547 0.30 -32.01 -1.65
N TRP A 548 0.55 -31.87 -2.95
CA TRP A 548 1.91 -31.59 -3.45
C TRP A 548 2.29 -30.11 -3.51
N GLY A 549 1.53 -29.23 -2.83
CA GLY A 549 1.67 -27.78 -2.95
C GLY A 549 0.77 -27.21 -4.05
N MET A 550 0.67 -25.89 -4.12
CA MET A 550 -0.21 -25.18 -5.05
C MET A 550 0.44 -23.90 -5.56
N PRO A 551 0.39 -23.59 -6.87
CA PRO A 551 0.97 -22.38 -7.44
C PRO A 551 0.08 -21.16 -7.17
N TYR A 552 0.01 -20.74 -5.91
CA TYR A 552 -0.64 -19.55 -5.40
C TYR A 552 0.26 -18.91 -4.33
N LEU A 553 -0.27 -18.13 -3.39
CA LEU A 553 0.48 -17.69 -2.20
C LEU A 553 0.63 -18.84 -1.20
N CYS A 554 1.24 -19.94 -1.61
CA CYS A 554 1.46 -21.09 -0.75
C CYS A 554 2.91 -21.52 -0.85
N ASP A 555 3.50 -21.80 0.29
CA ASP A 555 4.81 -22.43 0.36
C ASP A 555 4.72 -23.94 0.21
N LEU A 556 5.90 -24.58 0.24
CA LEU A 556 6.08 -25.96 -0.15
C LEU A 556 5.76 -26.91 1.00
N PRO A 557 4.84 -27.88 0.85
CA PRO A 557 4.71 -28.94 1.83
C PRO A 557 5.95 -29.85 1.80
N TYR A 558 6.39 -30.31 2.97
CA TYR A 558 7.61 -31.12 3.14
C TYR A 558 7.71 -32.31 2.16
N GLN A 559 6.61 -32.98 1.86
CA GLN A 559 6.62 -34.14 0.95
C GLN A 559 7.05 -33.80 -0.49
N THR A 560 6.83 -32.57 -0.95
CA THR A 560 7.30 -32.13 -2.28
C THR A 560 8.81 -31.88 -2.26
N PHE A 561 9.34 -31.34 -1.15
CA PHE A 561 10.79 -31.23 -0.93
C PHE A 561 11.46 -32.62 -0.91
N ASP A 562 10.91 -33.58 -0.14
CA ASP A 562 11.40 -34.97 -0.11
C ASP A 562 11.37 -35.62 -1.51
N SER A 563 10.28 -35.43 -2.26
CA SER A 563 10.16 -35.91 -3.64
C SER A 563 11.26 -35.33 -4.54
N ALA A 564 11.57 -34.03 -4.40
CA ALA A 564 12.65 -33.38 -5.14
C ALA A 564 14.01 -34.04 -4.82
N MET A 565 14.35 -34.17 -3.54
CA MET A 565 15.64 -34.73 -3.10
C MET A 565 15.80 -36.19 -3.54
N LYS A 566 14.72 -36.97 -3.44
CA LYS A 566 14.65 -38.35 -3.92
C LYS A 566 14.79 -38.46 -5.44
N HIS A 567 14.19 -37.57 -6.22
CA HIS A 567 14.37 -37.55 -7.66
C HIS A 567 15.82 -37.20 -8.02
N ILE A 568 16.33 -36.08 -7.49
CA ILE A 568 17.67 -35.56 -7.79
C ILE A 568 18.73 -36.61 -7.45
N SER A 569 18.70 -37.15 -6.23
CA SER A 569 19.66 -38.17 -5.79
C SER A 569 19.62 -39.43 -6.65
N LYS A 570 18.47 -39.79 -7.24
CA LYS A 570 18.35 -40.94 -8.16
C LYS A 570 18.85 -40.63 -9.56
N THR A 571 18.57 -39.44 -10.07
CA THR A 571 18.85 -39.04 -11.44
C THR A 571 20.30 -38.59 -11.63
N PHE A 572 20.85 -37.81 -10.70
CA PHE A 572 22.19 -37.21 -10.81
C PHE A 572 23.15 -37.86 -9.81
N LYS A 573 23.71 -39.01 -10.21
CA LYS A 573 24.64 -39.80 -9.38
C LYS A 573 26.07 -39.28 -9.36
N ASP A 574 26.39 -38.35 -10.24
CA ASP A 574 27.72 -37.83 -10.53
C ASP A 574 27.83 -36.32 -10.22
N LEU A 575 27.07 -35.83 -9.23
CA LEU A 575 27.21 -34.47 -8.73
C LEU A 575 28.57 -34.27 -8.05
N ASP A 576 29.28 -33.22 -8.44
CA ASP A 576 30.55 -32.82 -7.83
C ASP A 576 30.35 -32.04 -6.54
N TYR A 577 29.33 -31.18 -6.49
CA TYR A 577 28.90 -30.43 -5.31
C TYR A 577 27.50 -29.83 -5.51
N ILE A 578 26.91 -29.38 -4.42
CA ILE A 578 25.60 -28.70 -4.38
C ILE A 578 25.82 -27.27 -3.90
N ILE A 579 25.15 -26.31 -4.53
CA ILE A 579 25.01 -24.93 -4.07
C ILE A 579 23.58 -24.77 -3.55
N ILE A 580 23.43 -24.19 -2.35
CA ILE A 580 22.15 -23.77 -1.79
C ILE A 580 22.22 -22.29 -1.47
N THR A 581 21.33 -21.48 -2.03
CA THR A 581 21.32 -20.02 -1.80
C THR A 581 20.21 -19.58 -0.86
N GLY A 582 20.15 -20.18 0.34
CA GLY A 582 19.29 -19.71 1.44
C GLY A 582 17.80 -20.02 1.32
N ASP A 583 17.05 -19.46 2.28
CA ASP A 583 15.59 -19.47 2.38
C ASP A 583 14.96 -20.85 2.56
N PHE A 584 15.16 -21.38 3.76
CA PHE A 584 14.65 -22.64 4.25
C PHE A 584 13.28 -22.50 4.95
N GLU A 585 13.08 -21.41 5.70
CA GLU A 585 11.84 -21.10 6.42
C GLU A 585 10.74 -20.60 5.48
N ALA A 586 9.46 -20.83 5.81
CA ALA A 586 8.35 -20.35 5.00
C ALA A 586 8.09 -18.82 5.16
N HIS A 587 7.14 -18.29 4.38
CA HIS A 587 6.70 -16.89 4.41
C HIS A 587 5.73 -16.60 5.56
N ASP A 588 5.89 -17.28 6.70
CA ASP A 588 5.15 -17.07 7.94
C ASP A 588 5.99 -16.41 9.02
N SER A 589 6.62 -15.29 8.68
CA SER A 589 7.48 -14.53 9.60
C SER A 589 6.79 -14.01 10.87
N TRP A 590 5.47 -14.16 10.96
CA TRP A 590 4.69 -13.92 12.18
C TRP A 590 4.61 -15.14 13.12
N ASP A 591 4.89 -16.37 12.66
CA ASP A 591 4.65 -17.61 13.42
C ASP A 591 5.92 -18.45 13.69
N TYR A 592 7.07 -18.20 13.06
CA TYR A 592 8.31 -18.92 13.38
C TYR A 592 9.14 -18.26 14.50
N THR A 593 9.95 -19.07 15.19
CA THR A 593 10.77 -18.69 16.36
C THR A 593 12.19 -19.24 16.22
N GLU A 594 13.15 -18.77 17.00
CA GLU A 594 14.54 -19.28 16.96
C GLU A 594 14.63 -20.81 17.11
N ASP A 595 13.78 -21.39 17.97
CA ASP A 595 13.74 -22.84 18.20
C ASP A 595 13.19 -23.60 17.00
N LEU A 596 12.13 -23.07 16.36
CA LEU A 596 11.57 -23.64 15.14
C LEU A 596 12.56 -23.56 13.98
N THR A 597 13.21 -22.42 13.79
CA THR A 597 14.28 -22.25 12.79
C THR A 597 15.41 -23.25 13.02
N ARG A 598 15.85 -23.42 14.28
CA ARG A 598 16.87 -24.42 14.63
C ARG A 598 16.43 -25.85 14.30
N GLU A 599 15.19 -26.21 14.61
CA GLU A 599 14.64 -27.53 14.30
C GLU A 599 14.57 -27.77 12.79
N ASN A 600 14.06 -26.80 12.03
CA ASN A 600 13.94 -26.90 10.58
C ASN A 600 15.32 -27.04 9.92
N MET A 601 16.28 -26.19 10.28
CA MET A 601 17.66 -26.26 9.79
C MET A 601 18.32 -27.62 10.07
N ASN A 602 18.12 -28.19 11.27
CA ASN A 602 18.62 -29.52 11.60
C ASN A 602 17.94 -30.62 10.76
N ASN A 603 16.62 -30.54 10.57
CA ASN A 603 15.87 -31.49 9.78
C ASN A 603 16.33 -31.47 8.31
N MET A 604 16.50 -30.29 7.72
CA MET A 604 17.01 -30.14 6.36
C MET A 604 18.43 -30.64 6.21
N THR A 605 19.31 -30.35 7.18
CA THR A 605 20.67 -30.88 7.23
C THR A 605 20.67 -32.41 7.14
N ASN A 606 19.82 -33.07 7.92
CA ASN A 606 19.71 -34.54 7.91
C ASN A 606 19.24 -35.08 6.55
N VAL A 607 18.29 -34.41 5.90
CA VAL A 607 17.81 -34.79 4.56
C VAL A 607 18.95 -34.71 3.52
N PHE A 608 19.74 -33.63 3.54
CA PHE A 608 20.89 -33.50 2.62
C PHE A 608 21.96 -34.57 2.89
N LEU A 609 22.26 -34.84 4.16
CA LEU A 609 23.21 -35.89 4.53
C LEU A 609 22.71 -37.30 4.13
N GLU A 610 21.41 -37.54 4.18
CA GLU A 610 20.80 -38.83 3.79
C GLU A 610 20.83 -39.03 2.27
N TYR A 611 20.36 -38.05 1.49
CA TYR A 611 20.25 -38.18 0.04
C TYR A 611 21.58 -37.97 -0.69
N PHE A 612 22.50 -37.20 -0.11
CA PHE A 612 23.77 -36.82 -0.73
C PHE A 612 24.99 -37.02 0.21
N PRO A 613 25.20 -38.23 0.77
CA PRO A 613 26.17 -38.47 1.85
C PRO A 613 27.64 -38.20 1.47
N ASN A 614 27.95 -38.15 0.17
CA ASN A 614 29.31 -37.98 -0.34
C ASN A 614 29.47 -36.74 -1.25
N VAL A 615 28.46 -35.87 -1.30
CA VAL A 615 28.49 -34.67 -2.14
C VAL A 615 28.55 -33.46 -1.19
N PRO A 616 29.59 -32.61 -1.25
CA PRO A 616 29.65 -31.43 -0.41
C PRO A 616 28.56 -30.42 -0.81
N VAL A 617 27.98 -29.78 0.20
CA VAL A 617 26.95 -28.75 0.04
C VAL A 617 27.51 -27.41 0.50
N TYR A 618 27.46 -26.41 -0.36
CA TYR A 618 27.89 -25.04 -0.07
C TYR A 618 26.65 -24.16 0.02
N VAL A 619 26.43 -23.58 1.19
CA VAL A 619 25.21 -22.87 1.53
C VAL A 619 25.50 -21.38 1.71
N SER A 620 24.63 -20.52 1.19
CA SER A 620 24.55 -19.11 1.57
C SER A 620 23.34 -18.90 2.47
N ILE A 621 23.44 -17.93 3.37
CA ILE A 621 22.32 -17.42 4.16
C ILE A 621 21.30 -16.70 3.28
N GLY A 622 20.00 -16.91 3.55
CA GLY A 622 18.86 -16.20 3.00
C GLY A 622 18.20 -15.27 4.01
N ASN A 623 17.17 -14.54 3.59
CA ASN A 623 16.55 -13.51 4.42
C ASN A 623 15.52 -14.07 5.41
N HIS A 624 14.94 -15.24 5.12
CA HIS A 624 13.93 -15.87 5.97
C HIS A 624 14.51 -16.64 7.18
N GLU A 625 15.84 -16.79 7.28
CA GLU A 625 16.47 -17.46 8.43
C GLU A 625 16.50 -16.62 9.72
N GLY A 626 16.38 -15.30 9.62
CA GLY A 626 16.35 -14.39 10.77
C GLY A 626 15.02 -14.46 11.54
N VAL A 627 15.05 -14.18 12.85
CA VAL A 627 13.84 -14.05 13.68
C VAL A 627 13.90 -12.70 14.41
N PRO A 628 13.11 -11.69 14.00
CA PRO A 628 12.24 -11.69 12.82
C PRO A 628 13.04 -11.71 11.50
N GLN A 629 12.35 -11.93 10.38
CA GLN A 629 12.96 -12.02 9.04
C GLN A 629 13.92 -10.83 8.78
N ASP A 630 15.01 -11.06 8.06
CA ASP A 630 16.07 -10.06 7.76
C ASP A 630 16.85 -9.48 8.96
N ALA A 631 16.43 -9.72 10.20
CA ALA A 631 16.99 -9.05 11.38
C ALA A 631 18.42 -9.52 11.69
N MET A 632 19.41 -8.78 11.20
CA MET A 632 20.83 -9.07 11.39
C MET A 632 21.58 -7.80 11.75
N ALA A 633 21.70 -7.52 13.05
CA ALA A 633 22.47 -6.38 13.54
C ALA A 633 23.98 -6.64 13.34
N PRO A 634 24.73 -5.71 12.71
CA PRO A 634 26.18 -5.83 12.58
C PRO A 634 26.92 -5.55 13.90
N HIS A 635 28.15 -6.04 14.01
CA HIS A 635 29.08 -5.81 15.13
C HIS A 635 29.40 -4.34 15.39
N THR A 636 29.18 -3.47 14.40
CA THR A 636 29.38 -2.02 14.54
C THR A 636 28.35 -1.36 15.44
N MET A 637 27.26 -2.06 15.79
CA MET A 637 26.24 -1.57 16.71
C MET A 637 26.63 -1.81 18.18
N PRO A 638 26.50 -0.79 19.06
CA PRO A 638 26.71 -0.96 20.50
C PRO A 638 25.83 -2.05 21.14
N GLU A 639 24.64 -2.29 20.58
CA GLU A 639 23.66 -3.25 21.05
C GLU A 639 23.81 -4.66 20.44
N TYR A 640 24.93 -4.96 19.77
CA TYR A 640 25.19 -6.23 19.09
C TYR A 640 25.01 -7.47 19.99
N ASP A 641 25.37 -7.41 21.27
CA ASP A 641 25.19 -8.53 22.19
C ASP A 641 23.71 -8.90 22.44
N GLN A 642 22.80 -7.95 22.25
CA GLN A 642 21.36 -8.15 22.43
C GLN A 642 20.65 -8.46 21.10
N ARG A 643 21.12 -7.88 20.00
CA ARG A 643 20.40 -7.83 18.70
C ARG A 643 21.12 -8.54 17.57
N GLY A 644 22.33 -9.03 17.82
CA GLY A 644 23.15 -9.70 16.84
C GLY A 644 22.57 -11.07 16.46
N PRO A 645 22.88 -11.56 15.26
CA PRO A 645 22.42 -12.86 14.77
C PRO A 645 23.32 -14.03 15.23
N GLN A 646 24.04 -13.94 16.37
CA GLN A 646 25.02 -14.95 16.77
C GLN A 646 24.38 -16.32 17.01
N TRP A 647 23.14 -16.34 17.52
CA TRP A 647 22.38 -17.57 17.70
C TRP A 647 22.15 -18.28 16.34
N LEU A 648 21.87 -17.51 15.30
CA LEU A 648 21.64 -17.99 13.94
C LEU A 648 22.95 -18.40 13.27
N TYR A 649 23.99 -17.57 13.38
CA TYR A 649 25.31 -17.88 12.83
C TYR A 649 25.91 -19.12 13.47
N LYS A 650 25.56 -19.40 14.73
CA LYS A 650 25.88 -20.67 15.38
C LYS A 650 25.16 -21.86 14.74
N ILE A 651 23.86 -21.75 14.45
CA ILE A 651 23.09 -22.79 13.74
C ILE A 651 23.71 -23.05 12.37
N MET A 652 24.01 -21.99 11.62
CA MET A 652 24.63 -22.08 10.29
C MET A 652 26.03 -22.70 10.37
N SER A 653 26.85 -22.28 11.33
CA SER A 653 28.16 -22.88 11.55
C SER A 653 28.06 -24.38 11.85
N ASP A 654 27.06 -24.82 12.62
CA ASP A 654 26.87 -26.23 12.94
C ASP A 654 26.44 -27.01 11.69
N MET A 655 25.45 -26.53 10.95
CA MET A 655 25.02 -27.10 9.67
C MET A 655 26.17 -27.17 8.66
N TRP A 656 26.88 -26.07 8.43
CA TRP A 656 27.87 -25.98 7.36
C TRP A 656 29.13 -26.78 7.69
N SER A 657 29.42 -27.02 8.98
CA SER A 657 30.57 -27.83 9.42
C SER A 657 30.61 -29.26 8.86
N HIS A 658 29.48 -29.76 8.35
CA HIS A 658 29.40 -31.03 7.66
C HIS A 658 30.11 -31.05 6.30
N TRP A 659 30.27 -29.87 5.66
CA TRP A 659 30.74 -29.78 4.27
C TRP A 659 31.91 -28.82 4.06
N ILE A 660 32.14 -27.87 4.97
CA ILE A 660 33.24 -26.90 4.87
C ILE A 660 34.34 -27.15 5.90
N PRO A 661 35.61 -26.80 5.58
CA PRO A 661 36.73 -26.96 6.49
C PRO A 661 36.58 -26.12 7.76
N LYS A 662 37.18 -26.58 8.86
CA LYS A 662 37.07 -25.94 10.17
C LYS A 662 37.55 -24.50 10.17
N GLU A 663 38.58 -24.19 9.38
CA GLU A 663 39.18 -22.86 9.26
C GLU A 663 38.22 -21.83 8.66
N ALA A 664 37.20 -22.27 7.91
CA ALA A 664 36.16 -21.40 7.36
C ALA A 664 35.04 -21.08 8.38
N LEU A 665 34.90 -21.87 9.46
CA LEU A 665 33.80 -21.70 10.41
C LEU A 665 33.90 -20.41 11.23
N ASP A 666 35.10 -19.87 11.41
CA ASP A 666 35.29 -18.62 12.16
C ASP A 666 34.66 -17.42 11.42
N THR A 667 34.77 -17.37 10.08
CA THR A 667 34.11 -16.31 9.29
C THR A 667 32.60 -16.52 9.22
N VAL A 668 32.13 -17.78 9.23
CA VAL A 668 30.70 -18.10 9.33
C VAL A 668 30.11 -17.56 10.63
N GLN A 669 30.76 -17.83 11.76
CA GLN A 669 30.28 -17.35 13.06
C GLN A 669 30.36 -15.83 13.21
N TYR A 670 31.24 -15.16 12.44
CA TYR A 670 31.37 -13.71 12.46
C TYR A 670 30.33 -13.02 11.57
N ARG A 671 30.10 -13.47 10.33
CA ARG A 671 29.26 -12.72 9.36
C ARG A 671 28.39 -13.58 8.45
N ALA A 672 28.25 -14.88 8.73
CA ALA A 672 27.64 -15.88 7.85
C ALA A 672 28.19 -15.85 6.40
N SER A 673 29.48 -15.57 6.26
CA SER A 673 30.20 -15.63 4.98
C SER A 673 31.43 -16.53 5.12
N TYR A 674 31.87 -17.14 4.02
CA TYR A 674 33.07 -17.97 4.03
C TYR A 674 33.71 -18.10 2.64
N ALA A 675 35.00 -18.47 2.63
CA ALA A 675 35.73 -18.83 1.42
C ALA A 675 36.30 -20.25 1.54
N VAL A 676 36.09 -21.08 0.51
CA VAL A 676 36.57 -22.46 0.44
C VAL A 676 37.04 -22.81 -0.96
N TYR A 677 37.73 -23.94 -1.10
CA TYR A 677 38.19 -24.45 -2.39
C TYR A 677 37.44 -25.74 -2.75
N PRO A 678 36.28 -25.65 -3.44
CA PRO A 678 35.53 -26.85 -3.81
C PRO A 678 36.35 -27.79 -4.71
N LYS A 679 37.24 -27.22 -5.54
CA LYS A 679 38.17 -27.92 -6.42
C LYS A 679 39.46 -27.10 -6.54
N PRO A 680 40.62 -27.71 -6.85
CA PRO A 680 41.86 -26.97 -7.03
C PRO A 680 41.73 -25.88 -8.10
N GLY A 681 42.20 -24.66 -7.81
CA GLY A 681 42.17 -23.50 -8.72
C GLY A 681 40.86 -22.71 -8.73
N LEU A 682 39.81 -23.19 -8.05
CA LEU A 682 38.54 -22.51 -7.88
C LEU A 682 38.33 -22.17 -6.40
N LYS A 683 38.21 -20.88 -6.09
CA LYS A 683 37.76 -20.40 -4.77
C LYS A 683 36.25 -20.14 -4.86
N LEU A 684 35.47 -20.67 -3.93
CA LEU A 684 34.06 -20.36 -3.75
C LEU A 684 33.90 -19.46 -2.54
N ILE A 685 33.20 -18.35 -2.72
CA ILE A 685 32.90 -17.37 -1.68
C ILE A 685 31.38 -17.38 -1.48
N SER A 686 30.93 -17.74 -0.28
CA SER A 686 29.56 -17.46 0.18
C SER A 686 29.53 -16.08 0.81
N LEU A 687 28.68 -15.20 0.30
CA LEU A 687 28.54 -13.81 0.74
C LEU A 687 27.19 -13.60 1.42
N ASN A 688 27.17 -12.90 2.54
CA ASN A 688 25.93 -12.53 3.21
C ASN A 688 25.36 -11.23 2.60
N THR A 689 24.39 -11.35 1.69
CA THR A 689 23.69 -10.20 1.10
C THR A 689 22.54 -9.67 1.95
N ILE A 690 22.24 -10.24 3.12
CA ILE A 690 21.23 -9.67 4.03
C ILE A 690 21.73 -8.34 4.62
N TYR A 691 23.05 -8.13 4.61
CA TYR A 691 23.67 -6.83 4.89
C TYR A 691 23.48 -5.77 3.80
N CYS A 692 22.70 -6.06 2.75
CA CYS A 692 22.15 -5.03 1.90
C CYS A 692 20.62 -5.00 1.87
N SER A 693 19.93 -5.87 2.60
CA SER A 693 18.47 -5.95 2.58
C SER A 693 17.81 -4.63 3.01
N GLU A 694 16.84 -4.15 2.24
CA GLU A 694 15.98 -3.03 2.63
C GLU A 694 15.07 -3.39 3.83
N PHE A 695 14.91 -4.67 4.15
CA PHE A 695 14.15 -5.14 5.32
C PHE A 695 15.02 -5.42 6.54
N ASN A 696 16.35 -5.39 6.41
CA ASN A 696 17.23 -5.38 7.58
C ASN A 696 17.23 -3.98 8.20
N PHE A 697 16.26 -3.73 9.08
CA PHE A 697 16.03 -2.41 9.67
C PHE A 697 17.25 -1.87 10.45
N TYR A 698 18.15 -2.74 10.93
CA TYR A 698 19.37 -2.29 11.60
C TYR A 698 20.30 -1.46 10.70
N LEU A 699 20.26 -1.67 9.38
CA LEU A 699 21.05 -0.91 8.40
C LEU A 699 20.64 0.57 8.32
N TYR A 700 19.44 0.90 8.80
CA TYR A 700 18.91 2.25 8.79
C TYR A 700 19.57 3.13 9.86
N VAL A 701 20.25 2.53 10.84
CA VAL A 701 21.13 3.21 11.79
C VAL A 701 22.49 3.51 11.14
N ASN A 702 23.08 2.50 10.47
CA ASN A 702 24.32 2.63 9.71
C ASN A 702 24.44 1.53 8.65
N GLU A 703 24.31 1.90 7.39
CA GLU A 703 24.39 1.00 6.23
C GLU A 703 25.82 0.84 5.67
N VAL A 704 26.82 1.53 6.24
CA VAL A 704 28.18 1.54 5.69
C VAL A 704 28.89 0.22 6.00
N ASP A 705 29.09 -0.57 4.95
CA ASP A 705 29.75 -1.89 4.93
C ASP A 705 29.57 -2.72 6.22
N PRO A 706 28.35 -3.21 6.51
CA PRO A 706 28.07 -3.95 7.72
C PRO A 706 29.00 -5.16 7.86
N ASP A 707 29.63 -5.30 9.04
CA ASP A 707 30.65 -6.30 9.34
C ASP A 707 31.86 -6.34 8.40
N ALA A 708 32.15 -5.22 7.70
CA ALA A 708 33.22 -5.12 6.73
C ALA A 708 33.11 -6.21 5.64
N THR A 709 31.88 -6.49 5.21
CA THR A 709 31.54 -7.62 4.31
C THR A 709 32.12 -7.41 2.91
N LEU A 710 31.97 -6.20 2.34
CA LEU A 710 32.57 -5.85 1.07
C LEU A 710 34.08 -5.67 1.17
N GLU A 711 34.59 -5.14 2.28
CA GLU A 711 36.05 -5.05 2.51
C GLU A 711 36.69 -6.44 2.49
N TRP A 712 36.12 -7.40 3.22
CA TRP A 712 36.58 -8.79 3.20
C TRP A 712 36.47 -9.44 1.82
N LEU A 713 35.37 -9.19 1.08
CA LEU A 713 35.25 -9.66 -0.30
C LEU A 713 36.39 -9.12 -1.18
N ILE A 714 36.74 -7.84 -1.05
CA ILE A 714 37.86 -7.23 -1.77
C ILE A 714 39.16 -7.94 -1.41
N GLU A 715 39.43 -8.21 -0.14
CA GLU A 715 40.63 -8.92 0.31
C GLU A 715 40.73 -10.32 -0.32
N GLU A 716 39.64 -11.09 -0.32
CA GLU A 716 39.57 -12.42 -0.92
C GLU A 716 39.79 -12.39 -2.44
N LEU A 717 39.26 -11.37 -3.13
CA LEU A 717 39.41 -11.19 -4.58
C LEU A 717 40.83 -10.72 -4.96
N VAL A 718 41.45 -9.85 -4.16
CA VAL A 718 42.85 -9.44 -4.33
C VAL A 718 43.79 -10.64 -4.16
N ASP A 719 43.58 -11.45 -3.13
CA ASP A 719 44.35 -12.66 -2.89
C ASP A 719 44.20 -13.64 -4.07
N SER A 720 42.98 -13.83 -4.57
CA SER A 720 42.69 -14.71 -5.72
C SER A 720 43.35 -14.20 -7.01
N GLU A 721 43.25 -12.90 -7.30
CA GLU A 721 43.91 -12.26 -8.45
C GLU A 721 45.43 -12.45 -8.41
N LYS A 722 46.04 -12.29 -7.22
CA LYS A 722 47.48 -12.48 -7.01
C LYS A 722 47.92 -13.94 -7.22
N LYS A 723 47.09 -14.90 -6.81
CA LYS A 723 47.33 -16.34 -7.00
C LYS A 723 46.99 -16.83 -8.41
N GLY A 724 46.24 -16.04 -9.18
CA GLY A 724 45.71 -16.45 -10.48
C GLY A 724 44.59 -17.48 -10.36
N GLU A 725 43.90 -17.51 -9.22
CA GLU A 725 42.73 -18.34 -8.96
C GLU A 725 41.48 -17.66 -9.50
N LEU A 726 40.48 -18.45 -9.85
CA LEU A 726 39.17 -17.95 -10.27
C LEU A 726 38.15 -18.14 -9.16
N VAL A 727 37.14 -17.28 -9.15
CA VAL A 727 36.19 -17.16 -8.04
C VAL A 727 34.77 -17.42 -8.50
N HIS A 728 34.05 -18.25 -7.74
CA HIS A 728 32.59 -18.29 -7.74
C HIS A 728 32.07 -17.55 -6.51
N ILE A 729 31.07 -16.70 -6.70
CA ILE A 729 30.33 -16.08 -5.60
C ILE A 729 28.96 -16.75 -5.55
N ILE A 730 28.57 -17.25 -4.36
CA ILE A 730 27.21 -17.68 -4.07
C ILE A 730 26.62 -16.73 -3.03
N SER A 731 25.38 -16.31 -3.23
CA SER A 731 24.68 -15.38 -2.33
C SER A 731 23.19 -15.59 -2.48
N HIS A 732 22.38 -14.97 -1.62
CA HIS A 732 20.93 -15.05 -1.73
C HIS A 732 20.33 -13.90 -2.56
N ILE A 733 20.23 -12.69 -2.00
CA ILE A 733 19.70 -11.50 -2.69
C ILE A 733 20.64 -11.08 -3.83
N PRO A 734 20.17 -11.00 -5.09
CA PRO A 734 20.97 -10.46 -6.19
C PRO A 734 21.12 -8.94 -6.05
N PRO A 735 22.35 -8.38 -6.07
CA PRO A 735 22.58 -6.96 -5.78
C PRO A 735 21.96 -5.97 -6.77
N GLY A 736 21.57 -6.43 -7.97
CA GLY A 736 20.84 -5.60 -8.94
C GLY A 736 19.38 -5.35 -8.58
N ASP A 737 18.82 -6.13 -7.66
CA ASP A 737 17.46 -5.98 -7.16
C ASP A 737 17.34 -4.78 -6.22
N ASN A 738 16.19 -4.10 -6.24
CA ASN A 738 15.93 -2.97 -5.34
C ASN A 738 15.73 -3.40 -3.89
N TYR A 739 15.62 -4.70 -3.61
CA TYR A 739 15.75 -5.25 -2.26
C TYR A 739 17.12 -4.94 -1.64
N CYS A 740 18.15 -4.68 -2.46
CA CYS A 740 19.50 -4.34 -2.02
C CYS A 740 19.69 -2.82 -1.97
N LEU A 741 20.00 -2.26 -0.81
CA LEU A 741 20.26 -0.83 -0.59
C LEU A 741 21.29 -0.28 -1.58
N LYS A 742 21.03 0.94 -2.08
CA LYS A 742 21.78 1.52 -3.20
C LYS A 742 23.28 1.63 -2.92
N GLY A 743 23.67 2.14 -1.76
CA GLY A 743 25.08 2.31 -1.39
C GLY A 743 25.84 0.98 -1.45
N TRP A 744 25.27 -0.09 -0.90
CA TRP A 744 25.89 -1.42 -0.91
C TRP A 744 25.98 -1.98 -2.33
N SER A 745 24.85 -1.97 -3.06
CA SER A 745 24.73 -2.49 -4.43
C SER A 745 25.73 -1.82 -5.39
N TRP A 746 25.87 -0.50 -5.31
CA TRP A 746 26.78 0.25 -6.18
C TRP A 746 28.25 -0.02 -5.86
N ASN A 747 28.62 -0.18 -4.59
CA ASN A 747 29.99 -0.59 -4.24
C ASN A 747 30.28 -2.02 -4.72
N PHE A 748 29.34 -2.95 -4.52
CA PHE A 748 29.47 -4.32 -5.04
C PHE A 748 29.65 -4.33 -6.56
N PHE A 749 28.87 -3.54 -7.29
CA PHE A 749 28.99 -3.40 -8.75
C PHE A 749 30.40 -2.98 -9.19
N GLU A 750 31.00 -1.98 -8.52
CA GLU A 750 32.36 -1.53 -8.83
C GLU A 750 33.43 -2.57 -8.43
N ILE A 751 33.19 -3.37 -7.39
CA ILE A 751 34.03 -4.51 -7.03
C ILE A 751 34.01 -5.54 -8.15
N VAL A 752 32.81 -5.95 -8.63
CA VAL A 752 32.70 -6.90 -9.74
C VAL A 752 33.38 -6.35 -11.00
N LYS A 753 33.20 -5.06 -11.31
CA LYS A 753 33.88 -4.39 -12.43
C LYS A 753 35.40 -4.40 -12.27
N ARG A 754 35.94 -4.19 -11.05
CA ARG A 754 37.38 -4.24 -10.78
C ARG A 754 37.95 -5.65 -10.98
N PHE A 755 37.20 -6.68 -10.61
CA PHE A 755 37.65 -8.07 -10.60
C PHE A 755 37.02 -8.92 -11.71
N GLU A 756 36.59 -8.31 -12.83
CA GLU A 756 35.88 -9.00 -13.94
C GLU A 756 36.68 -10.18 -14.56
N ASN A 757 38.01 -10.18 -14.42
CA ASN A 757 38.88 -11.28 -14.87
C ASN A 757 39.07 -12.41 -13.84
N THR A 758 38.74 -12.15 -12.58
CA THR A 758 38.94 -13.06 -11.43
C THR A 758 37.63 -13.75 -11.04
N ILE A 759 36.50 -13.02 -11.09
CA ILE A 759 35.17 -13.58 -10.82
C ILE A 759 34.69 -14.33 -12.06
N ALA A 760 34.71 -15.66 -12.00
CA ALA A 760 34.28 -16.50 -13.11
C ALA A 760 32.75 -16.56 -13.22
N GLN A 761 32.03 -16.70 -12.10
CA GLN A 761 30.55 -16.76 -12.06
C GLN A 761 29.98 -16.27 -10.72
N MET A 762 28.72 -15.83 -10.75
CA MET A 762 27.94 -15.49 -9.57
C MET A 762 26.57 -16.19 -9.60
N PHE A 763 26.14 -16.77 -8.48
CA PHE A 763 24.91 -17.55 -8.34
C PHE A 763 24.05 -17.01 -7.19
N TYR A 764 22.78 -16.75 -7.47
CA TYR A 764 21.81 -16.12 -6.56
C TYR A 764 20.46 -16.85 -6.54
N GLY A 765 19.60 -16.43 -5.61
CA GLY A 765 18.25 -16.90 -5.37
C GLY A 765 17.26 -15.75 -5.17
N HIS A 766 16.49 -15.81 -4.08
CA HIS A 766 15.66 -14.77 -3.47
C HIS A 766 14.43 -14.33 -4.28
N THR A 767 14.61 -14.04 -5.56
CA THR A 767 13.52 -13.55 -6.41
C THR A 767 12.53 -14.66 -6.78
N HIS A 768 12.87 -15.92 -6.49
CA HIS A 768 12.16 -17.15 -6.86
C HIS A 768 12.01 -17.41 -8.37
N TYR A 769 12.23 -16.41 -9.21
CA TYR A 769 12.00 -16.49 -10.64
C TYR A 769 13.20 -17.07 -11.38
N ASP A 770 12.93 -17.61 -12.58
CA ASP A 770 13.99 -18.04 -13.48
C ASP A 770 14.49 -16.84 -14.28
N GLN A 771 15.59 -16.22 -13.81
CA GLN A 771 16.09 -14.97 -14.38
C GLN A 771 17.63 -14.82 -14.27
N PHE A 772 18.12 -13.68 -14.74
CA PHE A 772 19.52 -13.30 -14.76
C PHE A 772 19.61 -11.77 -14.80
N MET A 773 20.76 -11.21 -14.43
CA MET A 773 21.05 -9.78 -14.55
C MET A 773 22.38 -9.57 -15.26
N VAL A 774 22.41 -8.65 -16.23
CA VAL A 774 23.61 -8.28 -16.99
C VAL A 774 24.24 -7.01 -16.42
N TYR A 775 25.56 -7.01 -16.31
CA TYR A 775 26.35 -5.90 -15.77
C TYR A 775 27.02 -5.15 -16.92
N TYR A 776 26.76 -3.85 -17.03
CA TYR A 776 27.25 -3.01 -18.14
C TYR A 776 28.20 -1.92 -17.66
N ASP A 777 29.31 -1.73 -18.36
CA ASP A 777 30.24 -0.65 -18.05
C ASP A 777 29.65 0.68 -18.52
N MET A 778 29.07 1.42 -17.57
CA MET A 778 28.37 2.68 -17.86
C MET A 778 29.32 3.82 -18.24
N ASP A 779 30.63 3.68 -17.98
CA ASP A 779 31.65 4.63 -18.43
C ASP A 779 32.05 4.40 -19.90
N ASP A 780 31.76 3.21 -20.45
CA ASP A 780 31.94 2.91 -21.87
C ASP A 780 30.77 3.50 -22.66
N PRO A 781 31.00 4.39 -23.65
CA PRO A 781 29.94 4.92 -24.51
C PRO A 781 29.11 3.85 -25.24
N LYS A 782 29.68 2.64 -25.42
CA LYS A 782 29.00 1.49 -26.03
C LYS A 782 28.25 0.62 -25.01
N ARG A 783 28.31 0.96 -23.71
CA ARG A 783 27.74 0.19 -22.60
C ARG A 783 28.16 -1.28 -22.67
N ARG A 784 29.46 -1.55 -22.60
CA ARG A 784 30.01 -2.90 -22.76
C ARG A 784 29.50 -3.83 -21.65
N PRO A 785 28.85 -4.96 -21.94
CA PRO A 785 28.55 -5.95 -20.92
C PRO A 785 29.85 -6.60 -20.43
N PHE A 786 30.09 -6.60 -19.12
CA PHE A 786 31.31 -7.12 -18.52
C PHE A 786 31.10 -8.32 -17.60
N HIS A 787 29.88 -8.51 -17.10
CA HIS A 787 29.52 -9.67 -16.27
C HIS A 787 28.02 -9.98 -16.36
N PHE A 788 27.60 -11.09 -15.76
CA PHE A 788 26.20 -11.45 -15.55
C PHE A 788 26.08 -12.39 -14.34
N ASN A 789 24.88 -12.51 -13.77
CA ASN A 789 24.63 -13.50 -12.72
C ASN A 789 23.60 -14.55 -13.13
N TRP A 790 23.66 -15.70 -12.48
CA TRP A 790 22.60 -16.69 -12.52
C TRP A 790 21.68 -16.49 -11.32
N ILE A 791 20.38 -16.42 -11.56
CA ILE A 791 19.37 -16.41 -10.49
C ILE A 791 18.55 -17.70 -10.66
N SER A 792 18.69 -18.61 -9.69
CA SER A 792 18.00 -19.90 -9.74
C SER A 792 16.52 -19.73 -9.40
N PRO A 793 15.60 -20.45 -10.08
CA PRO A 793 14.22 -20.50 -9.65
C PRO A 793 14.11 -21.19 -8.30
N SER A 794 13.04 -20.86 -7.58
CA SER A 794 12.71 -21.44 -6.29
C SER A 794 12.30 -22.91 -6.38
N LEU A 795 12.55 -23.64 -5.30
CA LEU A 795 11.89 -24.92 -5.07
C LEU A 795 10.48 -24.71 -4.50
N THR A 796 10.20 -23.59 -3.81
CA THR A 796 8.85 -23.26 -3.36
C THR A 796 7.90 -22.91 -4.50
N THR A 797 6.60 -23.06 -4.25
CA THR A 797 5.51 -22.60 -5.11
C THR A 797 5.15 -21.12 -4.90
N TYR A 798 5.69 -20.49 -3.85
CA TYR A 798 5.41 -19.11 -3.51
C TYR A 798 6.14 -18.14 -4.47
N ASP A 799 5.50 -17.19 -5.15
CA ASP A 799 4.06 -17.13 -5.40
C ASP A 799 3.72 -17.42 -6.85
N PHE A 800 2.66 -18.23 -7.02
CA PHE A 800 2.18 -18.63 -8.34
C PHE A 800 3.24 -19.34 -9.20
N LEU A 801 4.09 -20.17 -8.60
CA LEU A 801 5.17 -20.89 -9.28
C LEU A 801 4.97 -22.40 -9.22
N ASN A 802 5.48 -23.11 -10.22
CA ASN A 802 5.78 -24.54 -10.04
C ASN A 802 7.20 -24.68 -9.43
N PRO A 803 7.43 -25.69 -8.58
CA PRO A 803 8.73 -25.95 -7.97
C PRO A 803 9.78 -26.33 -9.03
N ALA A 804 11.01 -25.85 -8.86
CA ALA A 804 12.11 -26.12 -9.78
C ALA A 804 13.48 -26.19 -9.11
N PHE A 805 14.46 -26.71 -9.85
CA PHE A 805 15.88 -26.66 -9.50
C PHE A 805 16.73 -26.60 -10.79
N ARG A 806 18.03 -26.32 -10.64
CA ARG A 806 18.94 -26.20 -11.77
C ARG A 806 20.16 -27.11 -11.67
N ILE A 807 20.58 -27.66 -12.80
CA ILE A 807 21.85 -28.38 -12.96
C ILE A 807 22.76 -27.60 -13.90
N TYR A 808 24.00 -27.40 -13.48
CA TYR A 808 25.05 -26.78 -14.27
C TYR A 808 26.12 -27.80 -14.67
N GLU A 809 26.64 -27.67 -15.88
CA GLU A 809 27.96 -28.20 -16.23
C GLU A 809 28.95 -27.04 -16.25
N ILE A 810 29.96 -27.09 -15.39
CA ILE A 810 30.96 -26.04 -15.21
C ILE A 810 32.31 -26.54 -15.73
N ASP A 811 33.01 -25.74 -16.52
CA ASP A 811 34.34 -26.10 -17.03
C ASP A 811 35.35 -26.35 -15.88
N GLY A 812 35.98 -27.53 -15.83
CA GLY A 812 36.73 -27.90 -14.65
C GLY A 812 37.46 -29.24 -14.73
N GLY A 813 38.28 -29.55 -13.72
CA GLY A 813 38.96 -30.86 -13.62
C GLY A 813 40.28 -30.95 -14.41
N TYR A 814 40.83 -29.81 -14.84
CA TYR A 814 42.15 -29.74 -15.50
C TYR A 814 42.85 -28.40 -15.21
N GLN A 815 44.17 -28.37 -15.38
CA GLN A 815 44.96 -27.15 -15.21
C GLN A 815 44.60 -26.09 -16.26
N GLY A 816 44.31 -24.88 -15.80
CA GLY A 816 43.90 -23.77 -16.68
C GLY A 816 42.43 -23.80 -17.08
N ALA A 817 41.60 -24.56 -16.36
CA ALA A 817 40.15 -24.47 -16.49
C ALA A 817 39.66 -23.06 -16.17
N THR A 818 38.54 -22.70 -16.80
CA THR A 818 37.95 -21.36 -16.76
C THR A 818 36.89 -21.23 -15.69
N TYR A 819 36.37 -22.37 -15.19
CA TYR A 819 35.30 -22.45 -14.20
C TYR A 819 34.05 -21.64 -14.58
N THR A 820 33.85 -21.34 -15.86
CA THR A 820 32.61 -20.75 -16.34
C THR A 820 31.58 -21.86 -16.60
N VAL A 821 30.30 -21.48 -16.61
CA VAL A 821 29.20 -22.42 -16.92
C VAL A 821 29.21 -22.69 -18.42
N LYS A 822 29.11 -23.97 -18.79
CA LYS A 822 29.05 -24.45 -20.17
C LYS A 822 27.63 -24.84 -20.58
N SER A 823 26.86 -25.46 -19.67
CA SER A 823 25.45 -25.82 -19.86
C SER A 823 24.67 -25.56 -18.56
N ALA A 824 23.40 -25.22 -18.71
CA ALA A 824 22.48 -24.93 -17.62
C ALA A 824 21.09 -25.49 -17.95
N GLN A 825 20.67 -26.49 -17.18
CA GLN A 825 19.42 -27.22 -17.36
C GLN A 825 18.47 -26.97 -16.20
N THR A 826 17.27 -26.49 -16.50
CA THR A 826 16.24 -26.22 -15.48
C THR A 826 15.24 -27.37 -15.47
N TYR A 827 15.03 -27.95 -14.30
CA TYR A 827 14.03 -28.99 -14.06
C TYR A 827 12.90 -28.42 -13.23
N PHE A 828 11.67 -28.82 -13.51
CA PHE A 828 10.50 -28.41 -12.74
C PHE A 828 9.52 -29.56 -12.58
N ALA A 829 8.60 -29.42 -11.64
CA ALA A 829 7.48 -30.35 -11.52
C ALA A 829 6.13 -29.61 -11.49
N ASN A 830 5.17 -30.09 -12.27
CA ASN A 830 3.84 -29.50 -12.31
C ASN A 830 2.97 -30.02 -11.16
N VAL A 831 2.93 -29.30 -10.04
CA VAL A 831 2.17 -29.71 -8.84
C VAL A 831 0.66 -29.68 -9.09
N THR A 832 0.17 -28.80 -9.97
CA THR A 832 -1.25 -28.78 -10.34
C THR A 832 -1.64 -30.08 -11.04
N GLU A 833 -0.83 -30.53 -11.99
CA GLU A 833 -1.05 -31.81 -12.68
C GLU A 833 -0.92 -33.01 -11.74
N ALA A 834 0.08 -32.99 -10.85
CA ALA A 834 0.28 -34.02 -9.83
C ALA A 834 -0.96 -34.19 -8.93
N ASN A 835 -1.49 -33.06 -8.43
CA ASN A 835 -2.71 -33.02 -7.62
C ASN A 835 -3.94 -33.50 -8.42
N MET A 836 -4.12 -33.05 -9.67
CA MET A 836 -5.23 -33.49 -10.53
C MET A 836 -5.22 -35.00 -10.82
N LYS A 837 -4.02 -35.57 -10.99
CA LYS A 837 -3.82 -37.00 -11.28
C LYS A 837 -3.69 -37.86 -10.03
N ASN A 838 -3.69 -37.25 -8.84
CA ASN A 838 -3.47 -37.91 -7.55
C ASN A 838 -2.20 -38.79 -7.55
N LYS A 839 -1.08 -38.25 -8.04
CA LYS A 839 0.22 -38.92 -8.12
C LYS A 839 1.35 -37.99 -7.67
N GLU A 840 2.50 -38.57 -7.29
CA GLU A 840 3.73 -37.82 -7.00
C GLU A 840 4.12 -36.94 -8.20
N PRO A 841 4.59 -35.69 -7.97
CA PRO A 841 5.05 -34.80 -9.02
C PRO A 841 6.16 -35.43 -9.86
N GLU A 842 6.01 -35.37 -11.18
CA GLU A 842 7.05 -35.79 -12.11
C GLU A 842 8.00 -34.62 -12.37
N TRP A 843 9.24 -34.76 -11.91
CA TRP A 843 10.32 -33.82 -12.19
C TRP A 843 10.87 -34.07 -13.59
N VAL A 844 10.72 -33.07 -14.46
CA VAL A 844 11.08 -33.15 -15.88
C VAL A 844 11.98 -32.00 -16.27
N LEU A 845 12.83 -32.23 -17.27
CA LEU A 845 13.62 -31.16 -17.89
C LEU A 845 12.65 -30.16 -18.53
N SER A 846 12.67 -28.91 -18.07
CA SER A 846 11.93 -27.82 -18.68
C SER A 846 12.63 -27.38 -19.96
N TYR A 847 13.91 -27.01 -19.86
CA TYR A 847 14.73 -26.57 -20.99
C TYR A 847 16.23 -26.60 -20.65
N ASP A 848 17.07 -26.71 -21.69
CA ASP A 848 18.48 -26.29 -21.64
C ASP A 848 18.60 -24.85 -22.14
N THR A 849 19.32 -24.02 -21.40
CA THR A 849 19.38 -22.56 -21.63
C THR A 849 19.98 -22.20 -22.99
N ALA A 850 21.11 -22.83 -23.35
CA ALA A 850 21.80 -22.50 -24.59
C ALA A 850 21.00 -22.98 -25.80
N GLU A 851 20.45 -24.20 -25.73
CA GLU A 851 19.61 -24.77 -26.78
C GLU A 851 18.35 -23.93 -27.01
N HIS A 852 17.61 -23.61 -25.94
CA HIS A 852 16.32 -22.93 -26.04
C HIS A 852 16.45 -21.49 -26.56
N TYR A 853 17.40 -20.71 -26.02
CA TYR A 853 17.61 -19.32 -26.40
C TYR A 853 18.57 -19.14 -27.59
N GLN A 854 19.04 -20.24 -28.18
CA GLN A 854 19.97 -20.27 -29.31
C GLN A 854 21.24 -19.46 -29.03
N MET A 855 21.80 -19.66 -27.82
CA MET A 855 23.02 -18.98 -27.38
C MET A 855 24.24 -19.80 -27.77
N THR A 856 25.27 -19.13 -28.30
CA THR A 856 26.53 -19.79 -28.68
C THR A 856 27.44 -20.05 -27.50
N ASP A 857 27.32 -19.23 -26.46
CA ASP A 857 28.00 -19.34 -25.18
C ASP A 857 27.20 -18.54 -24.13
N PHE A 858 27.67 -18.54 -22.88
CA PHE A 858 27.13 -17.71 -21.81
C PHE A 858 28.02 -16.49 -21.53
N SER A 859 28.67 -15.91 -22.54
CA SER A 859 29.40 -14.66 -22.36
C SER A 859 28.44 -13.52 -21.96
N PRO A 860 28.92 -12.48 -21.25
CA PRO A 860 28.10 -11.29 -20.94
C PRO A 860 27.46 -10.67 -22.19
N GLN A 861 28.14 -10.76 -23.34
CA GLN A 861 27.58 -10.31 -24.62
C GLN A 861 26.39 -11.16 -25.07
N SER A 862 26.47 -12.49 -24.97
CA SER A 862 25.34 -13.37 -25.33
C SER A 862 24.10 -13.11 -24.45
N TRP A 863 24.28 -12.79 -23.17
CA TRP A 863 23.18 -12.40 -22.28
C TRP A 863 22.61 -11.02 -22.61
N SER A 864 23.48 -10.04 -22.93
CA SER A 864 23.04 -8.74 -23.45
C SER A 864 22.21 -8.92 -24.72
N ASP A 865 22.70 -9.70 -25.68
CA ASP A 865 21.99 -9.99 -26.93
C ASP A 865 20.65 -10.69 -26.68
N LEU A 866 20.58 -11.59 -25.71
CA LEU A 866 19.32 -12.20 -25.29
C LEU A 866 18.35 -11.15 -24.73
N SER A 867 18.80 -10.25 -23.85
CA SER A 867 17.95 -9.19 -23.31
C SER A 867 17.37 -8.27 -24.41
N ASP A 868 18.16 -7.96 -25.44
CA ASP A 868 17.72 -7.18 -26.60
C ASP A 868 16.74 -7.96 -27.50
N LYS A 869 16.97 -9.27 -27.67
CA LYS A 869 16.03 -10.16 -28.35
C LYS A 869 14.71 -10.26 -27.59
N LEU A 870 14.72 -10.34 -26.26
CA LEU A 870 13.51 -10.36 -25.45
C LEU A 870 12.72 -9.06 -25.58
N TRP A 871 13.39 -7.91 -25.73
CA TRP A 871 12.73 -6.65 -26.04
C TRP A 871 12.02 -6.65 -27.40
N THR A 872 12.66 -7.19 -28.44
CA THR A 872 12.20 -7.05 -29.82
C THR A 872 11.34 -8.22 -30.33
N ASN A 873 11.56 -9.43 -29.81
CA ASN A 873 10.86 -10.65 -30.20
C ASN A 873 9.82 -11.07 -29.14
N THR A 874 8.56 -10.67 -29.37
CA THR A 874 7.44 -10.95 -28.46
C THR A 874 7.19 -12.45 -28.22
N THR A 875 7.47 -13.30 -29.19
CA THR A 875 7.24 -14.75 -29.06
C THR A 875 8.26 -15.35 -28.11
N MET A 876 9.54 -15.04 -28.30
CA MET A 876 10.61 -15.46 -27.39
C MET A 876 10.40 -14.88 -25.98
N PHE A 877 9.94 -13.63 -25.89
CA PHE A 877 9.59 -13.03 -24.60
C PHE A 877 8.44 -13.75 -23.89
N ARG A 878 7.37 -14.13 -24.60
CA ARG A 878 6.28 -14.94 -24.03
C ARG A 878 6.81 -16.26 -23.47
N ASP A 879 7.70 -16.92 -24.19
CA ASP A 879 8.26 -18.20 -23.75
C ASP A 879 9.22 -17.99 -22.56
N TYR A 880 9.98 -16.90 -22.52
CA TYR A 880 10.73 -16.46 -21.33
C TYR A 880 9.81 -16.24 -20.11
N VAL A 881 8.69 -15.53 -20.25
CA VAL A 881 7.72 -15.32 -19.14
C VAL A 881 7.17 -16.66 -18.62
N ARG A 882 6.98 -17.66 -19.49
CA ARG A 882 6.56 -19.01 -19.06
C ARG A 882 7.64 -19.71 -18.24
N HIS A 883 8.91 -19.59 -18.62
CA HIS A 883 10.02 -20.12 -17.82
C HIS A 883 10.21 -19.34 -16.52
N PHE A 884 10.04 -18.02 -16.57
CA PHE A 884 10.12 -17.13 -15.41
C PHE A 884 9.17 -17.54 -14.28
N TYR A 885 7.92 -17.89 -14.61
CA TYR A 885 6.91 -18.37 -13.64
C TYR A 885 6.78 -19.91 -13.56
N ARG A 886 7.45 -20.65 -14.47
CA ARG A 886 7.30 -22.11 -14.66
C ARG A 886 5.85 -22.57 -14.85
N ASN A 887 4.98 -21.69 -15.36
CA ASN A 887 3.57 -21.96 -15.62
C ASN A 887 3.00 -20.96 -16.65
N HIS A 888 1.67 -20.82 -16.69
CA HIS A 888 0.98 -19.90 -17.61
C HIS A 888 0.51 -18.59 -16.94
N TYR A 889 1.02 -18.27 -15.75
CA TYR A 889 0.77 -16.99 -15.10
C TYR A 889 1.33 -15.84 -15.94
N ASN A 890 0.59 -14.74 -15.98
CA ASN A 890 0.92 -13.54 -16.74
C ASN A 890 1.27 -13.76 -18.24
N ASN A 891 0.77 -14.85 -18.84
CA ASN A 891 1.12 -15.26 -20.21
C ASN A 891 0.68 -14.27 -21.31
N GLU A 892 -0.10 -13.23 -20.98
CA GLU A 892 -0.48 -12.14 -21.90
C GLU A 892 0.49 -10.95 -21.87
N CYS A 893 1.46 -10.92 -20.94
CA CYS A 893 2.41 -9.82 -20.74
C CYS A 893 3.15 -9.42 -22.03
N TYR A 894 3.42 -10.38 -22.91
CA TYR A 894 4.10 -10.13 -24.19
C TYR A 894 3.34 -9.20 -25.15
N THR A 895 2.04 -8.98 -24.92
CA THR A 895 1.20 -8.07 -25.70
C THR A 895 1.23 -6.62 -25.16
N ASP A 896 1.71 -6.42 -23.93
CA ASP A 896 1.80 -5.11 -23.27
C ASP A 896 3.25 -4.64 -23.21
N TYR A 897 3.54 -3.51 -23.86
CA TYR A 897 4.88 -2.94 -23.89
C TYR A 897 5.38 -2.52 -22.49
N LYS A 898 4.49 -2.05 -21.61
CA LYS A 898 4.88 -1.64 -20.25
C LYS A 898 5.29 -2.86 -19.44
N CYS A 899 4.49 -3.92 -19.53
CA CYS A 899 4.80 -5.19 -18.87
C CYS A 899 6.17 -5.70 -19.33
N ARG A 900 6.39 -5.82 -20.65
CA ARG A 900 7.69 -6.25 -21.18
C ARG A 900 8.86 -5.34 -20.80
N TYR A 901 8.65 -4.03 -20.73
CA TYR A 901 9.70 -3.08 -20.33
C TYR A 901 10.21 -3.40 -18.93
N VAL A 902 9.33 -3.67 -17.97
CA VAL A 902 9.71 -4.02 -16.59
C VAL A 902 10.63 -5.25 -16.58
N PHE A 903 10.18 -6.38 -17.16
CA PHE A 903 10.99 -7.61 -17.21
C PHE A 903 12.36 -7.40 -17.88
N VAL A 904 12.40 -6.73 -19.03
CA VAL A 904 13.65 -6.54 -19.77
C VAL A 904 14.56 -5.54 -19.06
N CYS A 905 14.00 -4.53 -18.41
CA CYS A 905 14.78 -3.57 -17.66
C CYS A 905 15.41 -4.22 -16.42
N ASP A 906 14.65 -5.03 -15.69
CA ASP A 906 15.14 -5.73 -14.49
C ASP A 906 16.34 -6.63 -14.79
N ILE A 907 16.29 -7.42 -15.88
CA ILE A 907 17.44 -8.26 -16.28
C ILE A 907 18.63 -7.47 -16.85
N LYS A 908 18.47 -6.18 -17.14
CA LYS A 908 19.54 -5.29 -17.60
C LYS A 908 20.18 -4.47 -16.46
N LYS A 909 19.60 -4.49 -15.25
CA LYS A 909 20.11 -3.76 -14.08
C LYS A 909 21.14 -4.59 -13.33
N GLY A 910 22.41 -4.17 -13.38
CA GLY A 910 23.48 -4.77 -12.58
C GLY A 910 23.59 -4.20 -11.15
N ARG A 911 22.86 -3.13 -10.85
CA ARG A 911 22.84 -2.46 -9.53
C ARG A 911 21.46 -1.84 -9.27
N SER A 912 21.10 -1.70 -8.01
CA SER A 912 19.80 -1.22 -7.56
C SER A 912 19.60 0.29 -7.78
N TYR A 913 18.34 0.68 -7.89
CA TYR A 913 17.86 2.07 -8.04
C TYR A 913 18.57 2.84 -9.17
N ASP A 914 18.86 2.18 -10.28
CA ASP A 914 19.47 2.78 -11.47
C ASP A 914 18.71 2.40 -12.75
N GLU A 915 17.79 3.26 -13.16
CA GLU A 915 17.02 3.05 -14.39
C GLU A 915 17.80 3.41 -15.66
N SER A 916 19.00 3.99 -15.56
CA SER A 916 19.78 4.43 -16.72
C SER A 916 20.25 3.28 -17.63
N PHE A 917 20.31 2.05 -17.09
CA PHE A 917 20.55 0.84 -17.89
C PHE A 917 19.49 0.67 -18.99
N CYS A 918 18.28 1.19 -18.79
CA CYS A 918 17.10 0.96 -19.60
C CYS A 918 16.76 2.12 -20.56
N ASP A 919 17.54 3.21 -20.58
CA ASP A 919 17.27 4.42 -21.39
C ASP A 919 17.09 4.15 -22.90
N HIS A 920 17.74 3.11 -23.41
CA HIS A 920 17.72 2.74 -24.83
C HIS A 920 16.49 1.90 -25.23
N LEU A 921 15.71 1.43 -24.26
CA LEU A 921 14.48 0.66 -24.48
C LEU A 921 13.33 1.62 -24.82
N THR A 922 13.36 2.19 -26.03
CA THR A 922 12.30 3.08 -26.53
C THR A 922 11.19 2.29 -27.23
N ARG A 923 9.97 2.83 -27.19
CA ARG A 923 8.76 2.23 -27.80
C ARG A 923 8.85 2.06 -29.32
#